data_AF-A0A1V6DFX1-F1
#
_entry.id   AF-A0A1V6DFX1-F1
#
_cell.length_a   1.000
_cell.length_b   1.000
_cell.length_c   1.000
_cell.angle_alpha   90.00
_cell.angle_beta   90.00
_cell.angle_gamma   90.00
#
_symmetry.space_group_name_H-M   'P 1'
#
loop_
_entity.id
_entity.type
_entity.pdbx_description
1 polymer ?
#
loop_
_entity_poly.entity_id
_entity_poly.type
_entity_poly.pdbx_seq_one_letter_code
_entity_poly.pdbx_strand_id
1 'polypeptide(L)'
;MNKSCTILVGCCALLAAAAAAPAGLINRWSFSETGGAGTILVDSAGGANATIIDVGASDATVGGGQVTLTGGAKTSSDYVALPANLLNIYGSATVETWATQISVQNWSRVFDFGSSTTNNLLMSWTQGTNFSSDRAAFKIGSTETNGNNFNAPYTLNQQFHIAMTVVDNGAGSTVSIYRDGAFRGSFSTPYTLNQLVETSSALGRSQYNDSTANASYNELRIYDTALSRLDVARSYVAGPDNLIAASPGQPEMIHRYSFNEASGTVAIDSVGAAHGTIVNGSQDGSGKLTFTQANQTCVSLPIGPVVAALDSVTVEGWADWAGGANWQRLFDCGNNTTQYLFVSPHGSTGGSRFAITTGGGSGEQKADGVSFGTGPIHYAVTLDDATDTARVYLNGRLISTATGVTLKPSSLGATVNNWLGRSQYSADPYYNGTMDEFRIYSRALTATEVGQSRLAGPDNFNVANQALLGLGEFHPVNLAQAVGTAKINYDQPVLVGGAQVLGTVPFDIADVNGNNGWNSYVDGGDGSDVRSLTIPVNVDHAFAVDVLLGTYWGEQAGGTRASLIFEAQDGTLLEVPLDGNSELRDYQQGSFANLINGITTTAVLSSGNMRVDMTRIVLPDEWLAKSLASVTLEDRGQNGVQRTFITGLTVEAVPEPATMALLALATGGLGGYIRRRRR
;
A
#
# COMPACT_ATOMS: atom_id res chain seq x y z
N MET A 1 -59.34 44.80 3.86
CA MET A 1 -58.77 44.67 2.50
C MET A 1 -57.93 43.40 2.48
N ASN A 2 -58.56 42.29 2.09
CA ASN A 2 -57.89 41.00 1.92
C ASN A 2 -57.24 40.96 0.53
N LYS A 3 -55.95 40.68 0.45
CA LYS A 3 -55.30 40.26 -0.81
C LYS A 3 -54.82 38.82 -0.65
N SER A 4 -55.49 37.94 -1.40
CA SER A 4 -55.16 36.54 -1.58
C SER A 4 -53.80 36.39 -2.25
N CYS A 5 -52.95 35.51 -1.72
CA CYS A 5 -51.70 35.10 -2.34
C CYS A 5 -51.86 33.67 -2.86
N THR A 6 -51.79 33.51 -4.18
CA THR A 6 -51.85 32.25 -4.91
C THR A 6 -50.57 31.44 -4.68
N ILE A 7 -50.68 30.20 -4.20
CA ILE A 7 -49.55 29.26 -4.11
C ILE A 7 -49.50 28.46 -5.42
N LEU A 8 -48.43 28.64 -6.19
CA LEU A 8 -48.06 27.77 -7.30
C LEU A 8 -47.41 26.50 -6.71
N VAL A 9 -48.01 25.34 -6.94
CA VAL A 9 -47.40 24.04 -6.63
C VAL A 9 -46.51 23.66 -7.82
N GLY A 10 -45.21 23.86 -7.68
CA GLY A 10 -44.20 23.35 -8.61
C GLY A 10 -43.96 21.86 -8.35
N CYS A 11 -44.24 21.03 -9.35
CA CYS A 11 -43.95 19.60 -9.36
C CYS A 11 -42.44 19.39 -9.45
N CYS A 12 -41.80 18.99 -8.35
CA CYS A 12 -40.37 18.65 -8.33
C CYS A 12 -40.21 17.17 -8.74
N ALA A 13 -39.73 16.93 -9.96
CA ALA A 13 -39.26 15.61 -10.37
C ALA A 13 -37.99 15.26 -9.56
N LEU A 14 -38.02 14.15 -8.82
CA LEU A 14 -36.82 13.54 -8.25
C LEU A 14 -35.99 12.99 -9.42
N LEU A 15 -34.88 13.64 -9.77
CA LEU A 15 -33.78 12.96 -10.43
C LEU A 15 -33.02 12.19 -9.36
N ALA A 16 -33.01 10.86 -9.45
CA ALA A 16 -32.07 10.03 -8.71
C ALA A 16 -30.66 10.32 -9.25
N ALA A 17 -29.78 10.87 -8.41
CA ALA A 17 -28.37 11.01 -8.75
C ALA A 17 -27.74 9.61 -8.78
N ALA A 18 -27.15 9.23 -9.91
CA ALA A 18 -26.36 8.02 -10.05
C ALA A 18 -25.18 8.07 -9.06
N ALA A 19 -24.97 7.00 -8.30
CA ALA A 19 -23.79 6.86 -7.47
C ALA A 19 -22.54 6.93 -8.38
N ALA A 20 -21.55 7.74 -7.99
CA ALA A 20 -20.30 7.83 -8.73
C ALA A 20 -19.64 6.44 -8.79
N ALA A 21 -19.15 6.05 -9.97
CA ALA A 21 -18.43 4.80 -10.15
C ALA A 21 -17.18 4.79 -9.23
N PRO A 22 -16.81 3.62 -8.68
CA PRO A 22 -15.56 3.48 -7.94
C PRO A 22 -14.35 3.90 -8.78
N ALA A 23 -13.30 4.40 -8.12
CA ALA A 23 -12.06 4.78 -8.79
C ALA A 23 -11.57 3.65 -9.71
N GLY A 24 -11.15 4.01 -10.92
CA GLY A 24 -10.66 3.12 -11.97
C GLY A 24 -11.70 2.27 -12.71
N LEU A 25 -12.97 2.20 -12.27
CA LEU A 25 -14.03 1.54 -13.06
C LEU A 25 -14.49 2.49 -14.17
N ILE A 26 -14.36 2.05 -15.42
CA ILE A 26 -14.71 2.88 -16.59
C ILE A 26 -15.94 2.39 -17.33
N ASN A 27 -16.26 1.10 -17.31
CA ASN A 27 -17.47 0.57 -17.94
C ASN A 27 -18.12 -0.51 -17.09
N ARG A 28 -19.45 -0.55 -17.05
CA ARG A 28 -20.24 -1.54 -16.32
C ARG A 28 -21.57 -1.84 -17.00
N TRP A 29 -21.75 -3.09 -17.43
CA TRP A 29 -23.00 -3.62 -17.96
C TRP A 29 -23.57 -4.71 -17.05
N SER A 30 -24.65 -4.38 -16.33
CA SER A 30 -25.34 -5.31 -15.42
C SER A 30 -26.55 -6.01 -16.05
N PHE A 31 -26.75 -5.81 -17.37
CA PHE A 31 -27.77 -6.48 -18.18
C PHE A 31 -29.19 -6.47 -17.57
N SER A 32 -29.57 -5.33 -16.97
CA SER A 32 -30.86 -5.12 -16.31
C SER A 32 -32.04 -4.94 -17.26
N GLU A 33 -31.75 -4.80 -18.56
CA GLU A 33 -32.74 -4.61 -19.62
C GLU A 33 -33.58 -5.88 -19.85
N THR A 34 -34.62 -5.76 -20.67
CA THR A 34 -35.40 -6.90 -21.14
C THR A 34 -35.63 -6.77 -22.64
N GLY A 35 -35.27 -7.80 -23.40
CA GLY A 35 -35.38 -7.79 -24.86
C GLY A 35 -34.61 -8.93 -25.53
N GLY A 36 -34.36 -8.77 -26.83
CA GLY A 36 -33.54 -9.67 -27.64
C GLY A 36 -32.67 -8.92 -28.64
N ALA A 37 -32.53 -9.45 -29.85
CA ALA A 37 -31.94 -8.76 -30.99
C ALA A 37 -32.25 -7.25 -31.04
N GLY A 38 -31.21 -6.42 -31.20
CA GLY A 38 -31.30 -4.97 -31.27
C GLY A 38 -31.38 -4.24 -29.92
N THR A 39 -31.43 -4.96 -28.79
CA THR A 39 -31.47 -4.33 -27.47
C THR A 39 -30.15 -3.62 -27.18
N ILE A 40 -30.25 -2.35 -26.76
CA ILE A 40 -29.13 -1.56 -26.23
C ILE A 40 -28.92 -1.97 -24.78
N LEU A 41 -27.71 -2.40 -24.46
CA LEU A 41 -27.30 -2.80 -23.11
C LEU A 41 -26.54 -1.63 -22.50
N VAL A 42 -27.07 -1.05 -21.42
CA VAL A 42 -26.60 0.21 -20.88
C VAL A 42 -25.28 0.00 -20.13
N ASP A 43 -24.28 0.82 -20.48
CA ASP A 43 -23.10 1.01 -19.66
C ASP A 43 -23.39 2.07 -18.60
N SER A 44 -23.54 1.62 -17.36
CA SER A 44 -23.88 2.47 -16.22
C SER A 44 -22.71 3.28 -15.66
N ALA A 45 -21.47 2.99 -16.07
CA ALA A 45 -20.28 3.69 -15.58
C ALA A 45 -19.72 4.70 -16.61
N GLY A 46 -19.51 4.28 -17.86
CA GLY A 46 -18.83 5.08 -18.89
C GLY A 46 -19.72 5.59 -20.02
N GLY A 47 -20.98 5.15 -20.08
CA GLY A 47 -21.92 5.49 -21.16
C GLY A 47 -21.62 4.82 -22.51
N ALA A 48 -20.65 3.91 -22.59
CA ALA A 48 -20.34 3.14 -23.78
C ALA A 48 -21.33 1.97 -23.94
N ASN A 49 -22.57 2.25 -24.34
CA ASN A 49 -23.61 1.22 -24.42
C ASN A 49 -23.26 0.11 -25.45
N ALA A 50 -23.49 -1.14 -25.08
CA ALA A 50 -23.34 -2.30 -25.94
C ALA A 50 -24.66 -2.61 -26.68
N THR A 51 -24.65 -3.53 -27.64
CA THR A 51 -25.86 -3.89 -28.40
C THR A 51 -25.90 -5.39 -28.71
N ILE A 52 -27.07 -6.01 -28.57
CA ILE A 52 -27.31 -7.36 -29.08
C ILE A 52 -27.47 -7.28 -30.61
N ILE A 53 -26.53 -7.87 -31.34
CA ILE A 53 -26.57 -7.88 -32.80
C ILE A 53 -27.34 -9.09 -33.30
N ASP A 54 -28.40 -8.81 -34.06
CA ASP A 54 -29.17 -9.80 -34.83
C ASP A 54 -28.35 -10.27 -36.05
N VAL A 55 -28.07 -11.57 -36.11
CA VAL A 55 -27.39 -12.17 -37.26
C VAL A 55 -28.28 -13.19 -37.97
N GLY A 56 -29.21 -13.82 -37.26
CA GLY A 56 -30.06 -14.86 -37.81
C GLY A 56 -30.85 -15.59 -36.73
N ALA A 57 -31.33 -16.80 -37.04
CA ALA A 57 -32.35 -17.48 -36.25
C ALA A 57 -31.93 -17.92 -34.83
N SER A 58 -30.65 -17.83 -34.46
CA SER A 58 -30.18 -18.14 -33.11
C SER A 58 -30.20 -16.87 -32.25
N ASP A 59 -31.42 -16.52 -31.80
CA ASP A 59 -31.70 -15.25 -31.12
C ASP A 59 -31.10 -15.18 -29.71
N ALA A 60 -30.41 -14.09 -29.39
CA ALA A 60 -30.00 -13.79 -28.02
C ALA A 60 -31.12 -13.06 -27.26
N THR A 61 -31.13 -13.21 -25.94
CA THR A 61 -32.11 -12.54 -25.06
C THR A 61 -31.41 -11.83 -23.91
N VAL A 62 -32.00 -10.75 -23.41
CA VAL A 62 -31.61 -10.12 -22.14
C VAL A 62 -32.83 -10.02 -21.24
N GLY A 63 -32.65 -10.31 -19.96
CA GLY A 63 -33.72 -10.28 -18.96
C GLY A 63 -33.26 -10.90 -17.65
N GLY A 64 -33.81 -10.41 -16.54
CA GLY A 64 -33.49 -10.93 -15.21
C GLY A 64 -32.05 -10.68 -14.76
N GLY A 65 -31.42 -9.60 -15.23
CA GLY A 65 -30.04 -9.26 -14.88
C GLY A 65 -28.98 -10.08 -15.62
N GLN A 66 -29.32 -10.66 -16.79
CA GLN A 66 -28.36 -11.36 -17.62
C GLN A 66 -28.72 -11.29 -19.10
N VAL A 67 -27.70 -11.30 -19.95
CA VAL A 67 -27.81 -11.58 -21.38
C VAL A 67 -27.47 -13.05 -21.64
N THR A 68 -28.27 -13.74 -22.45
CA THR A 68 -28.12 -15.16 -22.78
C THR A 68 -27.98 -15.32 -24.29
N LEU A 69 -26.87 -15.92 -24.70
CA LEU A 69 -26.56 -16.26 -26.08
C LEU A 69 -26.90 -17.74 -26.33
N THR A 70 -27.58 -18.03 -27.43
CA THR A 70 -28.01 -19.41 -27.77
C THR A 70 -26.91 -20.22 -28.47
N GLY A 71 -25.82 -19.58 -28.87
CA GLY A 71 -24.71 -20.20 -29.59
C GLY A 71 -25.10 -20.76 -30.96
N GLY A 72 -24.13 -21.41 -31.61
CA GLY A 72 -24.25 -21.90 -32.97
C GLY A 72 -23.28 -21.25 -33.94
N ALA A 73 -23.58 -21.33 -35.24
CA ALA A 73 -22.69 -20.81 -36.28
C ALA A 73 -22.62 -19.27 -36.23
N LYS A 74 -21.41 -18.72 -36.40
CA LYS A 74 -21.14 -17.28 -36.43
C LYS A 74 -22.01 -16.49 -37.41
N THR A 75 -22.45 -17.13 -38.49
CA THR A 75 -23.25 -16.55 -39.58
C THR A 75 -24.75 -16.52 -39.30
N SER A 76 -25.22 -17.09 -38.19
CA SER A 76 -26.64 -17.19 -37.88
C SER A 76 -26.97 -16.98 -36.40
N SER A 77 -25.97 -16.69 -35.56
CA SER A 77 -26.14 -16.59 -34.11
C SER A 77 -25.76 -15.23 -33.59
N ASP A 78 -26.66 -14.69 -32.78
CA ASP A 78 -26.54 -13.38 -32.16
C ASP A 78 -25.42 -13.31 -31.13
N TYR A 79 -24.94 -12.10 -30.89
CA TYR A 79 -23.87 -11.82 -29.94
C TYR A 79 -24.01 -10.42 -29.37
N VAL A 80 -23.26 -10.11 -28.31
CA VAL A 80 -23.18 -8.76 -27.79
C VAL A 80 -21.99 -8.06 -28.44
N ALA A 81 -22.25 -7.01 -29.22
CA ALA A 81 -21.22 -6.10 -29.71
C ALA A 81 -20.92 -5.05 -28.64
N LEU A 82 -19.63 -4.89 -28.33
CA LEU A 82 -19.12 -3.87 -27.44
C LEU A 82 -18.60 -2.69 -28.27
N PRO A 83 -18.66 -1.44 -27.75
CA PRO A 83 -18.09 -0.28 -28.44
C PRO A 83 -16.59 -0.38 -28.69
N ALA A 84 -16.11 0.49 -29.57
CA ALA A 84 -14.69 0.62 -29.89
C ALA A 84 -13.91 1.29 -28.75
N ASN A 85 -12.59 1.05 -28.74
CA ASN A 85 -11.60 1.72 -27.87
C ASN A 85 -11.87 1.61 -26.36
N LEU A 86 -12.19 0.40 -25.89
CA LEU A 86 -12.46 0.18 -24.46
C LEU A 86 -11.17 -0.03 -23.64
N LEU A 87 -10.11 -0.55 -24.25
CA LEU A 87 -8.85 -0.91 -23.58
C LEU A 87 -7.65 -0.14 -24.13
N ASN A 88 -7.60 0.10 -25.44
CA ASN A 88 -6.43 0.59 -26.17
C ASN A 88 -6.00 2.04 -25.88
N ILE A 89 -6.76 2.75 -25.07
CA ILE A 89 -6.44 4.10 -24.61
C ILE A 89 -5.72 4.12 -23.26
N TYR A 90 -5.61 2.96 -22.60
CA TYR A 90 -4.98 2.80 -21.29
C TYR A 90 -3.69 1.97 -21.42
N GLY A 91 -2.71 2.24 -20.54
CA GLY A 91 -1.51 1.40 -20.47
C GLY A 91 -1.85 0.01 -19.91
N SER A 92 -2.57 -0.01 -18.79
CA SER A 92 -3.03 -1.23 -18.12
C SER A 92 -4.55 -1.27 -18.07
N ALA A 93 -5.14 -2.46 -17.98
CA ALA A 93 -6.59 -2.60 -17.85
C ALA A 93 -6.99 -3.93 -17.19
N THR A 94 -8.26 -3.99 -16.77
CA THR A 94 -8.90 -5.24 -16.31
C THR A 94 -10.24 -5.43 -17.00
N VAL A 95 -10.47 -6.63 -17.53
CA VAL A 95 -11.78 -7.10 -17.96
C VAL A 95 -12.27 -8.13 -16.98
N GLU A 96 -13.45 -7.92 -16.40
CA GLU A 96 -14.04 -8.74 -15.35
C GLU A 96 -15.50 -9.10 -15.69
N THR A 97 -15.91 -10.35 -15.55
CA THR A 97 -17.29 -10.78 -15.86
C THR A 97 -17.77 -11.95 -15.01
N TRP A 98 -19.07 -11.99 -14.73
CA TRP A 98 -19.77 -13.15 -14.19
C TRP A 98 -20.51 -13.85 -15.31
N ALA A 99 -20.04 -15.03 -15.69
CA ALA A 99 -20.54 -15.71 -16.88
C ALA A 99 -20.72 -17.22 -16.65
N THR A 100 -21.67 -17.80 -17.38
CA THR A 100 -22.06 -19.21 -17.30
C THR A 100 -21.96 -19.83 -18.68
N GLN A 101 -21.18 -20.90 -18.83
CA GLN A 101 -21.22 -21.71 -20.04
C GLN A 101 -22.44 -22.65 -19.98
N ILE A 102 -23.34 -22.58 -20.96
CA ILE A 102 -24.55 -23.42 -21.00
C ILE A 102 -24.26 -24.71 -21.78
N SER A 103 -23.54 -24.61 -22.91
CA SER A 103 -23.03 -25.77 -23.66
C SER A 103 -21.70 -25.49 -24.35
N VAL A 104 -20.97 -26.56 -24.66
CA VAL A 104 -19.69 -26.48 -25.37
C VAL A 104 -19.93 -26.11 -26.83
N GLN A 105 -19.25 -25.07 -27.27
CA GLN A 105 -19.27 -24.56 -28.65
C GLN A 105 -17.84 -24.45 -29.16
N ASN A 106 -17.61 -24.83 -30.41
CA ASN A 106 -16.27 -24.89 -31.01
C ASN A 106 -15.56 -23.53 -30.95
N TRP A 107 -14.50 -23.43 -30.15
CA TRP A 107 -13.73 -22.19 -29.95
C TRP A 107 -14.58 -20.97 -29.56
N SER A 108 -15.67 -21.18 -28.83
CA SER A 108 -16.48 -20.04 -28.36
C SER A 108 -15.72 -19.15 -27.37
N ARG A 109 -16.09 -17.87 -27.33
CA ARG A 109 -15.41 -16.84 -26.52
C ARG A 109 -16.19 -16.54 -25.25
N VAL A 110 -15.47 -16.28 -24.16
CA VAL A 110 -16.01 -15.48 -23.07
C VAL A 110 -16.13 -14.04 -23.61
N PHE A 111 -15.01 -13.48 -24.07
CA PHE A 111 -14.92 -12.20 -24.77
C PHE A 111 -13.79 -12.23 -25.81
N ASP A 112 -13.84 -11.30 -26.76
CA ASP A 112 -12.80 -11.09 -27.78
C ASP A 112 -12.75 -9.60 -28.12
N PHE A 113 -11.68 -8.91 -27.70
CA PHE A 113 -11.45 -7.48 -27.98
C PHE A 113 -10.49 -7.34 -29.14
N GLY A 114 -10.80 -6.49 -30.12
CA GLY A 114 -9.92 -6.30 -31.27
C GLY A 114 -10.64 -5.90 -32.55
N SER A 115 -10.08 -6.28 -33.69
CA SER A 115 -10.59 -5.88 -35.02
C SER A 115 -10.50 -6.97 -36.08
N SER A 116 -9.66 -8.00 -35.89
CA SER A 116 -9.46 -9.05 -36.88
C SER A 116 -8.79 -10.30 -36.28
N THR A 117 -8.59 -11.34 -37.10
CA THR A 117 -7.83 -12.55 -36.74
C THR A 117 -6.33 -12.32 -36.55
N THR A 118 -5.85 -11.10 -36.81
CA THR A 118 -4.46 -10.66 -36.59
C THR A 118 -4.37 -9.52 -35.59
N ASN A 119 -5.47 -9.14 -34.94
CA ASN A 119 -5.49 -8.08 -33.94
C ASN A 119 -6.58 -8.39 -32.93
N ASN A 120 -6.21 -9.11 -31.86
CA ASN A 120 -7.14 -9.41 -30.77
C ASN A 120 -6.51 -9.80 -29.43
N LEU A 121 -7.26 -9.53 -28.36
CA LEU A 121 -7.09 -10.00 -26.99
C LEU A 121 -8.34 -10.82 -26.62
N LEU A 122 -8.17 -12.13 -26.41
CA LEU A 122 -9.28 -13.06 -26.27
C LEU A 122 -9.20 -13.90 -24.99
N MET A 123 -10.37 -14.33 -24.51
CA MET A 123 -10.53 -15.45 -23.59
C MET A 123 -11.58 -16.43 -24.15
N SER A 124 -11.22 -17.71 -24.29
CA SER A 124 -12.13 -18.75 -24.77
C SER A 124 -12.80 -19.54 -23.64
N TRP A 125 -14.00 -20.05 -23.89
CA TRP A 125 -14.61 -21.06 -23.04
C TRP A 125 -13.93 -22.41 -23.24
N THR A 126 -13.68 -22.76 -24.50
CA THR A 126 -13.00 -24.00 -24.89
C THR A 126 -12.00 -23.79 -26.03
N GLN A 127 -11.00 -24.67 -26.13
CA GLN A 127 -10.20 -24.86 -27.33
C GLN A 127 -10.82 -25.97 -28.17
N GLY A 128 -11.27 -25.65 -29.37
CA GLY A 128 -12.12 -26.57 -30.12
C GLY A 128 -13.40 -26.87 -29.35
N THR A 129 -13.78 -28.15 -29.32
CA THR A 129 -14.86 -28.69 -28.48
C THR A 129 -14.33 -29.44 -27.25
N ASN A 130 -13.06 -29.28 -26.88
CA ASN A 130 -12.49 -29.93 -25.71
C ASN A 130 -12.82 -29.12 -24.44
N PHE A 131 -13.72 -29.69 -23.63
CA PHE A 131 -14.21 -29.10 -22.40
C PHE A 131 -13.14 -28.85 -21.33
N SER A 132 -12.03 -29.59 -21.38
CA SER A 132 -10.94 -29.49 -20.40
C SER A 132 -9.86 -28.49 -20.79
N SER A 133 -10.09 -27.67 -21.81
CA SER A 133 -9.08 -26.73 -22.31
C SER A 133 -9.68 -25.40 -22.70
N ASP A 134 -9.07 -24.30 -22.27
CA ASP A 134 -9.38 -22.93 -22.67
C ASP A 134 -8.11 -22.19 -23.11
N ARG A 135 -8.26 -20.96 -23.58
CA ARG A 135 -7.14 -20.13 -24.03
C ARG A 135 -7.40 -18.65 -23.74
N ALA A 136 -6.40 -18.01 -23.15
CA ALA A 136 -6.22 -16.57 -23.19
C ALA A 136 -5.11 -16.25 -24.19
N ALA A 137 -5.31 -15.30 -25.09
CA ALA A 137 -4.29 -14.92 -26.06
C ALA A 137 -4.32 -13.43 -26.39
N PHE A 138 -3.13 -12.88 -26.67
CA PHE A 138 -2.95 -11.54 -27.20
C PHE A 138 -2.12 -11.64 -28.48
N LYS A 139 -2.69 -11.14 -29.58
CA LYS A 139 -2.13 -11.21 -30.93
C LYS A 139 -2.18 -9.84 -31.61
N ILE A 140 -1.03 -9.39 -32.09
CA ILE A 140 -0.89 -8.24 -32.98
C ILE A 140 -0.03 -8.67 -34.19
N GLY A 141 -0.60 -8.53 -35.38
CA GLY A 141 0.00 -9.00 -36.62
C GLY A 141 0.02 -10.54 -36.73
N SER A 142 1.17 -11.10 -37.07
CA SER A 142 1.33 -12.53 -37.32
C SER A 142 1.62 -13.37 -36.07
N THR A 143 2.06 -12.76 -34.98
CA THR A 143 2.55 -13.47 -33.79
C THR A 143 1.53 -13.41 -32.67
N GLU A 144 1.24 -14.56 -32.09
CA GLU A 144 0.31 -14.72 -30.98
C GLU A 144 1.08 -15.17 -29.74
N THR A 145 0.75 -14.56 -28.61
CA THR A 145 1.22 -14.96 -27.29
C THR A 145 0.01 -15.40 -26.47
N ASN A 146 0.14 -16.47 -25.70
CA ASN A 146 -1.01 -17.08 -25.05
C ASN A 146 -0.66 -17.86 -23.79
N GLY A 147 -1.68 -18.04 -22.96
CA GLY A 147 -1.74 -19.03 -21.89
C GLY A 147 -2.92 -19.96 -22.13
N ASN A 148 -2.72 -21.26 -21.91
CA ASN A 148 -3.72 -22.30 -22.15
C ASN A 148 -4.11 -22.97 -20.83
N ASN A 149 -5.38 -23.34 -20.70
CA ASN A 149 -5.91 -24.20 -19.64
C ASN A 149 -5.80 -23.58 -18.23
N PHE A 150 -5.97 -22.27 -18.13
CA PHE A 150 -5.93 -21.57 -16.84
C PHE A 150 -7.25 -21.74 -16.07
N ASN A 151 -8.39 -21.54 -16.75
CA ASN A 151 -9.70 -21.57 -16.10
C ASN A 151 -10.51 -22.83 -16.44
N ALA A 152 -10.25 -23.51 -17.56
CA ALA A 152 -10.93 -24.74 -17.90
C ALA A 152 -10.65 -25.87 -16.87
N PRO A 153 -11.58 -26.81 -16.67
CA PRO A 153 -12.95 -26.82 -17.23
C PRO A 153 -13.90 -25.85 -16.49
N TYR A 154 -14.92 -25.38 -17.21
CA TYR A 154 -16.04 -24.61 -16.66
C TYR A 154 -17.27 -25.50 -16.54
N THR A 155 -17.64 -25.93 -15.34
CA THR A 155 -18.85 -26.74 -15.13
C THR A 155 -20.05 -26.11 -15.83
N LEU A 156 -20.71 -26.86 -16.72
CA LEU A 156 -21.85 -26.33 -17.47
C LEU A 156 -22.97 -25.91 -16.52
N ASN A 157 -23.62 -24.80 -16.85
CA ASN A 157 -24.70 -24.17 -16.09
C ASN A 157 -24.28 -23.66 -14.70
N GLN A 158 -22.98 -23.57 -14.41
CA GLN A 158 -22.44 -22.90 -13.24
C GLN A 158 -21.91 -21.52 -13.64
N GLN A 159 -22.28 -20.49 -12.87
CA GLN A 159 -21.70 -19.17 -13.02
C GLN A 159 -20.28 -19.15 -12.44
N PHE A 160 -19.37 -18.55 -13.18
CA PHE A 160 -18.00 -18.28 -12.77
C PHE A 160 -17.74 -16.79 -12.81
N HIS A 161 -16.92 -16.32 -11.87
CA HIS A 161 -16.28 -15.02 -12.00
C HIS A 161 -14.98 -15.18 -12.78
N ILE A 162 -14.81 -14.43 -13.87
CA ILE A 162 -13.65 -14.50 -14.76
C ILE A 162 -13.07 -13.10 -14.87
N ALA A 163 -11.78 -12.94 -14.55
CA ALA A 163 -11.07 -11.69 -14.76
C ALA A 163 -9.78 -11.89 -15.55
N MET A 164 -9.43 -10.90 -16.35
CA MET A 164 -8.18 -10.78 -17.09
C MET A 164 -7.58 -9.41 -16.80
N THR A 165 -6.36 -9.38 -16.27
CA THR A 165 -5.62 -8.13 -16.08
C THR A 165 -4.50 -8.06 -17.11
N VAL A 166 -4.27 -6.88 -17.67
CA VAL A 166 -3.15 -6.58 -18.57
C VAL A 166 -2.34 -5.46 -17.94
N VAL A 167 -1.10 -5.75 -17.58
CA VAL A 167 -0.16 -4.80 -16.99
C VAL A 167 0.83 -4.36 -18.06
N ASP A 168 0.94 -3.06 -18.31
CA ASP A 168 2.00 -2.49 -19.14
C ASP A 168 3.34 -2.54 -18.41
N ASN A 169 4.34 -3.15 -19.04
CA ASN A 169 5.71 -3.22 -18.56
C ASN A 169 6.64 -2.29 -19.38
N GLY A 170 6.08 -1.35 -20.13
CA GLY A 170 6.77 -0.40 -21.02
C GLY A 170 7.13 -0.97 -22.39
N ALA A 171 7.72 -2.17 -22.44
CA ALA A 171 8.14 -2.83 -23.68
C ALA A 171 7.18 -3.95 -24.17
N GLY A 172 6.06 -4.13 -23.48
CA GLY A 172 5.08 -5.20 -23.68
C GLY A 172 4.20 -5.30 -22.45
N SER A 173 3.45 -6.39 -22.32
CA SER A 173 2.50 -6.56 -21.21
C SER A 173 2.57 -7.93 -20.54
N THR A 174 2.15 -7.97 -19.28
CA THR A 174 1.85 -9.22 -18.56
C THR A 174 0.34 -9.39 -18.54
N VAL A 175 -0.16 -10.50 -19.11
CA VAL A 175 -1.58 -10.85 -19.07
C VAL A 175 -1.78 -11.91 -17.99
N SER A 176 -2.64 -11.65 -17.00
CA SER A 176 -2.96 -12.57 -15.90
C SER A 176 -4.44 -12.94 -15.93
N ILE A 177 -4.74 -14.21 -15.67
CA ILE A 177 -6.09 -14.77 -15.72
C ILE A 177 -6.51 -15.27 -14.34
N TYR A 178 -7.77 -15.00 -14.00
CA TYR A 178 -8.37 -15.32 -12.72
C TYR A 178 -9.70 -16.06 -12.92
N ARG A 179 -10.04 -16.89 -11.94
CA ARG A 179 -11.35 -17.54 -11.83
C ARG A 179 -11.79 -17.58 -10.37
N ASP A 180 -13.02 -17.17 -10.11
CA ASP A 180 -13.63 -17.15 -8.77
C ASP A 180 -12.75 -16.43 -7.74
N GLY A 181 -12.16 -15.31 -8.17
CA GLY A 181 -11.28 -14.48 -7.34
C GLY A 181 -9.84 -14.99 -7.22
N ALA A 182 -9.55 -16.21 -7.65
CA ALA A 182 -8.22 -16.81 -7.57
C ALA A 182 -7.41 -16.58 -8.85
N PHE A 183 -6.10 -16.31 -8.72
CA PHE A 183 -5.16 -16.30 -9.84
C PHE A 183 -4.96 -17.71 -10.41
N ARG A 184 -4.92 -17.82 -11.74
CA ARG A 184 -4.89 -19.11 -12.46
C ARG A 184 -3.68 -19.28 -13.36
N GLY A 185 -3.09 -18.18 -13.80
CA GLY A 185 -1.86 -18.18 -14.58
C GLY A 185 -1.66 -16.86 -15.30
N SER A 186 -0.48 -16.68 -15.85
CA SER A 186 -0.13 -15.52 -16.65
C SER A 186 0.73 -15.90 -17.85
N PHE A 187 0.81 -15.00 -18.82
CA PHE A 187 1.78 -15.06 -19.89
C PHE A 187 2.27 -13.63 -20.23
N SER A 188 3.53 -13.54 -20.65
CA SER A 188 4.08 -12.28 -21.15
C SER A 188 3.82 -12.14 -22.64
N THR A 189 3.65 -10.90 -23.08
CA THR A 189 3.50 -10.55 -24.48
C THR A 189 4.39 -9.36 -24.82
N PRO A 190 4.95 -9.27 -26.04
CA PRO A 190 5.64 -8.07 -26.48
C PRO A 190 4.67 -6.91 -26.82
N TYR A 191 3.36 -7.12 -26.67
CA TYR A 191 2.34 -6.14 -27.05
C TYR A 191 1.86 -5.32 -25.86
N THR A 192 1.59 -4.04 -26.09
CA THR A 192 0.87 -3.18 -25.14
C THR A 192 -0.57 -2.95 -25.61
N LEU A 193 -1.45 -2.55 -24.69
CA LEU A 193 -2.85 -2.26 -25.04
C LEU A 193 -2.98 -1.16 -26.09
N ASN A 194 -2.09 -0.16 -26.09
CA ASN A 194 -2.06 0.91 -27.09
C ASN A 194 -1.87 0.42 -28.54
N GLN A 195 -1.38 -0.80 -28.73
CA GLN A 195 -1.23 -1.42 -30.05
C GLN A 195 -2.48 -2.19 -30.50
N LEU A 196 -3.40 -2.49 -29.57
CA LEU A 196 -4.66 -3.15 -29.86
C LEU A 196 -5.57 -2.19 -30.63
N VAL A 197 -6.12 -2.66 -31.74
CA VAL A 197 -7.09 -1.88 -32.53
C VAL A 197 -8.46 -2.50 -32.29
N GLU A 198 -9.29 -1.79 -31.53
CA GLU A 198 -10.60 -2.27 -31.07
C GLU A 198 -11.73 -1.65 -31.87
N THR A 199 -12.06 -2.25 -33.03
CA THR A 199 -13.21 -1.82 -33.85
C THR A 199 -14.32 -2.87 -33.92
N SER A 200 -14.09 -4.04 -33.33
CA SER A 200 -14.99 -5.19 -33.35
C SER A 200 -14.83 -6.04 -32.08
N SER A 201 -15.11 -5.46 -30.92
CA SER A 201 -15.07 -6.15 -29.62
C SER A 201 -16.42 -6.80 -29.30
N ALA A 202 -16.42 -7.98 -28.66
CA ALA A 202 -17.67 -8.71 -28.41
C ALA A 202 -17.63 -9.65 -27.20
N LEU A 203 -18.81 -9.92 -26.62
CA LEU A 203 -19.04 -11.10 -25.78
C LEU A 203 -19.56 -12.25 -26.65
N GLY A 204 -19.06 -13.46 -26.40
CA GLY A 204 -19.54 -14.68 -27.03
C GLY A 204 -19.13 -14.90 -28.48
N ARG A 205 -18.55 -13.91 -29.16
CA ARG A 205 -18.14 -13.99 -30.57
C ARG A 205 -16.62 -13.93 -30.72
N SER A 206 -16.08 -14.71 -31.64
CA SER A 206 -14.66 -14.75 -32.01
C SER A 206 -14.36 -13.84 -33.19
N GLN A 207 -13.13 -13.34 -33.32
CA GLN A 207 -12.67 -12.74 -34.59
C GLN A 207 -12.54 -13.76 -35.72
N TYR A 208 -12.36 -15.03 -35.40
CA TYR A 208 -12.22 -16.14 -36.34
C TYR A 208 -13.59 -16.68 -36.75
N ASN A 209 -13.60 -17.70 -37.61
CA ASN A 209 -14.84 -18.37 -38.02
C ASN A 209 -15.26 -19.47 -37.02
N ASP A 210 -15.21 -19.14 -35.73
CA ASP A 210 -15.55 -20.05 -34.63
C ASP A 210 -17.05 -19.99 -34.31
N SER A 211 -17.57 -20.93 -33.51
CA SER A 211 -18.97 -20.89 -33.07
C SER A 211 -19.20 -19.79 -32.03
N THR A 212 -20.37 -19.16 -32.07
CA THR A 212 -20.80 -18.24 -31.02
C THR A 212 -21.05 -19.02 -29.73
N ALA A 213 -20.77 -18.41 -28.58
CA ALA A 213 -20.98 -19.02 -27.28
C ALA A 213 -22.47 -19.30 -27.01
N ASN A 214 -22.74 -20.48 -26.46
CA ASN A 214 -24.00 -20.78 -25.79
C ASN A 214 -23.73 -20.56 -24.29
N ALA A 215 -23.93 -19.32 -23.84
CA ALA A 215 -23.49 -18.83 -22.53
C ALA A 215 -24.37 -17.66 -22.08
N SER A 216 -24.42 -17.41 -20.77
CA SER A 216 -25.03 -16.20 -20.20
C SER A 216 -24.01 -15.35 -19.47
N TYR A 217 -24.23 -14.03 -19.46
CA TYR A 217 -23.40 -13.04 -18.78
C TYR A 217 -24.30 -12.22 -17.87
N ASN A 218 -23.95 -12.16 -16.59
CA ASN A 218 -24.70 -11.45 -15.56
C ASN A 218 -24.13 -10.03 -15.34
N GLU A 219 -22.82 -9.86 -15.47
CA GLU A 219 -22.16 -8.57 -15.31
C GLU A 219 -20.89 -8.55 -16.16
N LEU A 220 -20.57 -7.39 -16.75
CA LEU A 220 -19.28 -7.08 -17.36
C LEU A 220 -18.76 -5.75 -16.80
N ARG A 221 -17.51 -5.74 -16.34
CA ARG A 221 -16.82 -4.56 -15.83
C ARG A 221 -15.49 -4.40 -16.55
N ILE A 222 -15.15 -3.15 -16.86
CA ILE A 222 -13.83 -2.77 -17.38
C ILE A 222 -13.25 -1.70 -16.46
N TYR A 223 -11.99 -1.90 -16.08
CA TYR A 223 -11.21 -0.95 -15.30
C TYR A 223 -10.05 -0.41 -16.13
N ASP A 224 -9.72 0.88 -15.97
CA ASP A 224 -8.57 1.57 -16.60
C ASP A 224 -7.21 1.25 -15.96
N THR A 225 -7.22 0.26 -15.07
CA THR A 225 -6.06 -0.23 -14.34
C THR A 225 -6.07 -1.76 -14.31
N ALA A 226 -4.89 -2.35 -14.13
CA ALA A 226 -4.78 -3.75 -13.78
C ALA A 226 -5.13 -3.90 -12.28
N LEU A 227 -6.27 -4.52 -11.98
CA LEU A 227 -6.68 -4.84 -10.63
C LEU A 227 -5.63 -5.75 -10.00
N SER A 228 -5.38 -5.53 -8.71
CA SER A 228 -4.57 -6.46 -7.93
C SER A 228 -5.24 -7.83 -7.82
N ARG A 229 -4.46 -8.87 -7.49
CA ARG A 229 -5.04 -10.19 -7.19
C ARG A 229 -6.07 -10.12 -6.07
N LEU A 230 -5.84 -9.25 -5.07
CA LEU A 230 -6.75 -9.03 -3.95
C LEU A 230 -8.03 -8.32 -4.37
N ASP A 231 -7.95 -7.29 -5.22
CA ASP A 231 -9.15 -6.59 -5.72
C ASP A 231 -10.02 -7.54 -6.54
N VAL A 232 -9.43 -8.39 -7.38
CA VAL A 232 -10.17 -9.44 -8.10
C VAL A 232 -10.86 -10.41 -7.13
N ALA A 233 -10.19 -10.81 -6.03
CA ALA A 233 -10.79 -11.65 -4.99
C ALA A 233 -11.93 -10.95 -4.23
N ARG A 234 -11.77 -9.66 -3.90
CA ARG A 234 -12.81 -8.86 -3.24
C ARG A 234 -14.02 -8.64 -4.14
N SER A 235 -13.79 -8.38 -5.43
CA SER A 235 -14.83 -8.21 -6.43
C SER A 235 -15.65 -9.50 -6.56
N TYR A 236 -14.99 -10.66 -6.62
CA TYR A 236 -15.64 -11.97 -6.58
C TYR A 236 -16.58 -12.13 -5.38
N VAL A 237 -16.09 -11.86 -4.17
CA VAL A 237 -16.86 -12.00 -2.92
C VAL A 237 -18.02 -11.02 -2.87
N ALA A 238 -17.83 -9.79 -3.36
CA ALA A 238 -18.88 -8.78 -3.47
C ALA A 238 -19.99 -9.22 -4.46
N GLY A 239 -19.62 -10.06 -5.43
CA GLY A 239 -20.53 -10.59 -6.42
C GLY A 239 -20.85 -9.59 -7.54
N PRO A 240 -21.70 -10.00 -8.49
CA PRO A 240 -21.97 -9.20 -9.69
C PRO A 240 -22.76 -7.92 -9.38
N ASP A 241 -23.54 -7.87 -8.29
CA ASP A 241 -24.41 -6.71 -8.02
C ASP A 241 -23.69 -5.57 -7.28
N ASN A 242 -22.63 -5.89 -6.54
CA ASN A 242 -21.93 -4.92 -5.68
C ASN A 242 -20.58 -4.52 -6.29
N LEU A 243 -20.30 -3.22 -6.23
CA LEU A 243 -19.04 -2.65 -6.68
C LEU A 243 -18.03 -2.53 -5.53
N ILE A 244 -16.76 -2.77 -5.85
CA ILE A 244 -15.64 -2.43 -4.96
C ILE A 244 -14.94 -1.17 -5.49
N ALA A 245 -14.39 -0.36 -4.59
CA ALA A 245 -13.44 0.69 -5.00
C ALA A 245 -12.16 0.00 -5.51
N ALA A 246 -11.78 0.21 -6.77
CA ALA A 246 -10.44 -0.19 -7.18
C ALA A 246 -9.44 0.68 -6.41
N SER A 247 -8.34 0.07 -5.96
CA SER A 247 -7.26 0.77 -5.27
C SER A 247 -6.03 0.72 -6.15
N PRO A 248 -5.87 1.64 -7.14
CA PRO A 248 -4.66 1.66 -7.96
C PRO A 248 -3.46 2.02 -7.07
N GLY A 249 -2.58 1.04 -6.84
CA GLY A 249 -1.28 1.25 -6.21
C GLY A 249 -1.27 1.27 -4.68
N GLN A 250 -1.51 0.11 -4.05
CA GLN A 250 -0.95 -0.38 -2.76
C GLN A 250 -1.26 0.40 -1.43
N PRO A 251 -1.44 -0.27 -0.26
CA PRO A 251 -0.79 -1.51 0.20
C PRO A 251 -1.71 -2.76 0.22
N GLU A 252 -1.34 -3.79 -0.53
CA GLU A 252 -1.96 -5.12 -0.53
C GLU A 252 -1.43 -5.96 0.63
N MET A 253 -1.94 -5.73 1.83
CA MET A 253 -1.83 -6.75 2.88
C MET A 253 -2.57 -8.00 2.40
N ILE A 254 -1.91 -9.17 2.42
CA ILE A 254 -2.47 -10.44 1.93
C ILE A 254 -2.69 -11.46 3.06
N HIS A 255 -2.04 -11.28 4.20
CA HIS A 255 -2.27 -12.07 5.41
C HIS A 255 -2.15 -11.20 6.66
N ARG A 256 -3.00 -11.43 7.67
CA ARG A 256 -2.96 -10.74 8.96
C ARG A 256 -3.43 -11.64 10.11
N TYR A 257 -2.60 -11.78 11.13
CA TYR A 257 -2.87 -12.59 12.32
C TYR A 257 -2.74 -11.72 13.57
N SER A 258 -3.87 -11.35 14.17
CA SER A 258 -3.95 -10.42 15.31
C SER A 258 -3.99 -11.11 16.69
N PHE A 259 -4.03 -12.44 16.71
CA PHE A 259 -4.03 -13.26 17.94
C PHE A 259 -5.02 -12.79 19.02
N ASN A 260 -6.20 -12.33 18.61
CA ASN A 260 -7.24 -11.77 19.47
C ASN A 260 -8.43 -12.72 19.67
N GLU A 261 -8.29 -13.96 19.27
CA GLU A 261 -9.30 -14.99 19.44
C GLU A 261 -9.43 -15.36 20.92
N ALA A 262 -10.68 -15.46 21.39
CA ALA A 262 -10.99 -15.64 22.81
C ALA A 262 -10.30 -16.87 23.44
N SER A 263 -10.06 -17.93 22.68
CA SER A 263 -9.25 -19.09 23.09
C SER A 263 -8.98 -20.04 21.92
N GLY A 264 -8.04 -20.97 22.09
CA GLY A 264 -7.87 -22.14 21.21
C GLY A 264 -6.53 -22.20 20.49
N THR A 265 -6.44 -23.11 19.52
CA THR A 265 -5.18 -23.42 18.79
C THR A 265 -5.22 -22.98 17.33
N VAL A 266 -6.15 -22.13 16.94
CA VAL A 266 -6.26 -21.60 15.58
C VAL A 266 -5.89 -20.12 15.63
N ALA A 267 -5.00 -19.69 14.75
CA ALA A 267 -4.69 -18.28 14.50
C ALA A 267 -5.38 -17.87 13.18
N ILE A 268 -6.44 -17.08 13.28
CA ILE A 268 -7.24 -16.62 12.15
C ILE A 268 -6.44 -15.58 11.38
N ASP A 269 -6.11 -15.95 10.15
CA ASP A 269 -5.86 -14.97 9.10
C ASP A 269 -7.13 -14.16 8.83
N SER A 270 -7.13 -12.88 9.18
CA SER A 270 -8.27 -11.97 9.04
C SER A 270 -8.35 -11.28 7.67
N VAL A 271 -7.29 -11.42 6.86
CA VAL A 271 -7.20 -10.80 5.53
C VAL A 271 -7.25 -11.86 4.43
N GLY A 272 -6.47 -12.92 4.57
CA GLY A 272 -6.54 -14.09 3.70
C GLY A 272 -7.35 -15.22 4.33
N ALA A 273 -7.33 -16.39 3.69
CA ALA A 273 -7.96 -17.61 4.18
C ALA A 273 -6.94 -18.59 4.80
N ALA A 274 -5.71 -18.16 5.05
CA ALA A 274 -4.61 -19.03 5.44
C ALA A 274 -4.48 -19.15 6.97
N HIS A 275 -5.54 -19.61 7.64
CA HIS A 275 -5.54 -19.73 9.10
C HIS A 275 -4.42 -20.66 9.61
N GLY A 276 -3.68 -20.19 10.60
CA GLY A 276 -2.58 -20.90 11.22
C GLY A 276 -3.04 -21.89 12.30
N THR A 277 -2.23 -22.91 12.54
CA THR A 277 -2.40 -23.83 13.67
C THR A 277 -1.31 -23.57 14.71
N ILE A 278 -1.71 -23.24 15.94
CA ILE A 278 -0.82 -23.06 17.07
C ILE A 278 -0.44 -24.43 17.62
N VAL A 279 0.86 -24.70 17.68
CA VAL A 279 1.44 -25.95 18.15
C VAL A 279 2.02 -25.72 19.54
N ASN A 280 1.70 -26.62 20.48
CA ASN A 280 2.19 -26.58 21.87
C ASN A 280 1.95 -25.23 22.57
N GLY A 281 0.79 -24.63 22.32
CA GLY A 281 0.33 -23.38 22.91
C GLY A 281 -1.14 -23.14 22.59
N SER A 282 -1.72 -22.08 23.17
CA SER A 282 -3.09 -21.67 22.91
C SER A 282 -3.24 -20.16 23.11
N GLN A 283 -4.22 -19.59 22.43
CA GLN A 283 -4.65 -18.21 22.66
C GLN A 283 -5.47 -18.09 23.95
N ASP A 284 -5.49 -16.89 24.52
CA ASP A 284 -6.23 -16.53 25.73
C ASP A 284 -7.12 -15.28 25.56
N GLY A 285 -7.25 -14.76 24.33
CA GLY A 285 -8.03 -13.57 24.03
C GLY A 285 -7.37 -12.25 24.40
N SER A 286 -6.08 -12.25 24.77
CA SER A 286 -5.35 -11.03 25.14
C SER A 286 -4.92 -10.14 23.97
N GLY A 287 -5.10 -10.60 22.71
CA GLY A 287 -4.52 -9.93 21.54
C GLY A 287 -3.04 -10.21 21.37
N LYS A 288 -2.49 -11.21 22.08
CA LYS A 288 -1.09 -11.62 22.02
C LYS A 288 -0.97 -13.12 22.08
N LEU A 289 -0.09 -13.69 21.25
CA LEU A 289 0.30 -15.09 21.35
C LEU A 289 1.65 -15.22 22.06
N THR A 290 1.69 -16.03 23.13
CA THR A 290 2.93 -16.34 23.85
C THR A 290 3.64 -17.53 23.22
N PHE A 291 4.93 -17.36 22.92
CA PHE A 291 5.84 -18.39 22.44
C PHE A 291 6.83 -18.75 23.54
N THR A 292 6.95 -20.05 23.84
CA THR A 292 7.90 -20.53 24.84
C THR A 292 8.88 -21.52 24.23
N GLN A 293 10.17 -21.25 24.40
CA GLN A 293 11.23 -22.14 23.91
C GLN A 293 11.12 -23.53 24.55
N ALA A 294 10.79 -23.61 25.84
CA ALA A 294 10.72 -24.86 26.59
C ALA A 294 9.62 -25.81 26.07
N ASN A 295 8.47 -25.27 25.66
CA ASN A 295 7.37 -26.06 25.11
C ASN A 295 7.43 -26.18 23.59
N GLN A 296 8.42 -25.56 22.94
CA GLN A 296 8.55 -25.53 21.48
C GLN A 296 7.29 -24.98 20.81
N THR A 297 6.76 -23.87 21.36
CA THR A 297 5.54 -23.25 20.83
C THR A 297 5.82 -22.61 19.48
N CYS A 298 4.97 -22.86 18.49
CA CYS A 298 5.04 -22.20 17.18
C CYS A 298 3.67 -22.10 16.51
N VAL A 299 3.57 -21.35 15.41
CA VAL A 299 2.38 -21.34 14.55
C VAL A 299 2.76 -21.92 13.19
N SER A 300 1.99 -22.90 12.71
CA SER A 300 2.11 -23.46 11.36
C SER A 300 1.13 -22.80 10.40
N LEU A 301 1.62 -22.27 9.28
CA LEU A 301 0.84 -21.47 8.33
C LEU A 301 0.63 -22.23 7.00
N PRO A 302 -0.60 -22.25 6.44
CA PRO A 302 -0.89 -22.88 5.15
C PRO A 302 -0.66 -21.94 3.95
N ILE A 303 0.25 -20.97 4.07
CA ILE A 303 0.50 -19.93 3.05
C ILE A 303 1.35 -20.39 1.86
N GLY A 304 1.73 -21.68 1.81
CA GLY A 304 2.75 -22.21 0.90
C GLY A 304 2.67 -21.74 -0.56
N PRO A 305 1.54 -21.97 -1.26
CA PRO A 305 1.36 -21.50 -2.64
C PRO A 305 1.29 -19.98 -2.78
N VAL A 306 0.94 -19.26 -1.72
CA VAL A 306 0.83 -17.79 -1.74
C VAL A 306 2.21 -17.15 -1.79
N VAL A 307 3.14 -17.58 -0.94
CA VAL A 307 4.55 -17.09 -0.96
C VAL A 307 5.20 -17.39 -2.31
N ALA A 308 4.93 -18.57 -2.87
CA ALA A 308 5.43 -19.00 -4.18
C ALA A 308 4.93 -18.14 -5.36
N ALA A 309 3.91 -17.33 -5.14
CA ALA A 309 3.30 -16.49 -6.16
C ALA A 309 3.73 -15.02 -6.08
N LEU A 310 4.66 -14.69 -5.16
CA LEU A 310 5.17 -13.34 -4.92
C LEU A 310 6.56 -13.15 -5.51
N ASP A 311 6.78 -12.04 -6.21
CA ASP A 311 8.11 -11.63 -6.64
C ASP A 311 8.74 -10.62 -5.66
N SER A 312 7.92 -9.73 -5.11
CA SER A 312 8.28 -8.83 -4.00
C SER A 312 7.46 -9.15 -2.76
N VAL A 313 7.95 -8.82 -1.57
CA VAL A 313 7.24 -9.09 -0.31
C VAL A 313 7.62 -8.11 0.78
N THR A 314 6.67 -7.83 1.68
CA THR A 314 6.95 -7.27 3.01
C THR A 314 6.41 -8.21 4.06
N VAL A 315 7.22 -8.51 5.07
CA VAL A 315 6.78 -9.21 6.26
C VAL A 315 6.97 -8.26 7.44
N GLU A 316 5.93 -7.99 8.19
CA GLU A 316 6.00 -7.13 9.37
C GLU A 316 5.30 -7.76 10.58
N GLY A 317 5.69 -7.33 11.78
CA GLY A 317 5.03 -7.77 13.00
C GLY A 317 5.38 -6.92 14.22
N TRP A 318 4.50 -7.03 15.22
CA TRP A 318 4.68 -6.50 16.57
C TRP A 318 4.95 -7.66 17.50
N ALA A 319 6.09 -7.63 18.16
CA ALA A 319 6.57 -8.76 18.95
C ALA A 319 7.33 -8.27 20.18
N ASP A 320 7.46 -9.11 21.19
CA ASP A 320 8.36 -8.92 22.32
C ASP A 320 9.32 -10.09 22.37
N TRP A 321 10.58 -9.84 22.03
CA TRP A 321 11.61 -10.88 22.14
C TRP A 321 12.21 -10.89 23.55
N ALA A 322 12.11 -12.02 24.23
CA ALA A 322 12.66 -12.18 25.58
C ALA A 322 14.19 -12.44 25.59
N GLY A 323 14.85 -12.35 24.44
CA GLY A 323 16.26 -12.69 24.28
C GLY A 323 16.50 -14.21 24.17
N GLY A 324 17.77 -14.61 24.24
CA GLY A 324 18.17 -16.01 24.25
C GLY A 324 19.27 -16.33 23.23
N ALA A 325 19.36 -17.62 22.87
CA ALA A 325 20.36 -18.10 21.93
C ALA A 325 20.11 -17.63 20.49
N ASN A 326 21.17 -17.61 19.68
CA ASN A 326 21.13 -17.21 18.27
C ASN A 326 20.13 -18.05 17.46
N TRP A 327 19.63 -17.46 16.37
CA TRP A 327 18.85 -18.13 15.33
C TRP A 327 17.43 -18.54 15.69
N GLN A 328 16.87 -17.99 16.77
CA GLN A 328 15.40 -17.96 16.91
C GLN A 328 14.80 -17.27 15.68
N ARG A 329 13.67 -17.76 15.16
CA ARG A 329 12.99 -17.15 14.02
C ARG A 329 11.70 -16.50 14.48
N LEU A 330 11.48 -15.25 14.09
CA LEU A 330 10.15 -14.64 14.19
C LEU A 330 9.26 -15.25 13.10
N PHE A 331 9.81 -15.40 11.90
CA PHE A 331 9.16 -16.03 10.75
C PHE A 331 10.18 -16.83 9.92
N ASP A 332 9.76 -17.98 9.40
CA ASP A 332 10.53 -18.82 8.49
C ASP A 332 9.60 -19.58 7.53
N CYS A 333 9.76 -19.36 6.23
CA CYS A 333 9.02 -20.02 5.16
C CYS A 333 9.96 -20.73 4.20
N GLY A 334 9.74 -22.02 3.96
CA GLY A 334 10.59 -22.79 3.08
C GLY A 334 10.16 -24.25 2.90
N ASN A 335 11.08 -25.05 2.40
CA ASN A 335 10.87 -26.48 2.17
C ASN A 335 11.76 -27.37 3.04
N ASN A 336 12.96 -26.89 3.35
CA ASN A 336 13.99 -27.59 4.11
C ASN A 336 15.13 -26.61 4.43
N THR A 337 16.27 -27.11 4.92
CA THR A 337 17.47 -26.32 5.24
C THR A 337 18.27 -25.85 4.01
N THR A 338 17.78 -26.05 2.79
CA THR A 338 18.40 -25.52 1.56
C THR A 338 17.53 -24.52 0.83
N GLN A 339 16.24 -24.40 1.16
CA GLN A 339 15.30 -23.49 0.50
C GLN A 339 14.41 -22.81 1.54
N TYR A 340 14.63 -21.51 1.79
CA TYR A 340 13.89 -20.74 2.78
C TYR A 340 14.01 -19.22 2.60
N LEU A 341 13.08 -18.51 3.24
CA LEU A 341 13.03 -17.07 3.48
C LEU A 341 12.68 -16.86 4.96
N PHE A 342 13.50 -16.13 5.72
CA PHE A 342 13.28 -15.95 7.16
C PHE A 342 13.67 -14.55 7.65
N VAL A 343 13.20 -14.22 8.86
CA VAL A 343 13.76 -13.14 9.69
C VAL A 343 14.13 -13.65 11.10
N SER A 344 15.33 -13.27 11.56
CA SER A 344 15.87 -13.58 12.89
C SER A 344 16.21 -12.28 13.63
N PRO A 345 15.83 -12.12 14.91
CA PRO A 345 16.17 -10.95 15.72
C PRO A 345 17.65 -10.93 16.13
N HIS A 346 18.32 -12.09 16.11
CA HIS A 346 19.72 -12.24 16.54
C HIS A 346 20.39 -13.48 15.91
N GLY A 347 21.40 -13.25 15.08
CA GLY A 347 22.23 -14.26 14.42
C GLY A 347 23.59 -14.44 15.09
N SER A 348 24.44 -15.28 14.50
CA SER A 348 25.75 -15.65 15.07
C SER A 348 26.77 -14.52 15.16
N THR A 349 26.59 -13.46 14.38
CA THR A 349 27.45 -12.25 14.38
C THR A 349 26.92 -11.14 15.31
N GLY A 350 25.87 -11.41 16.09
CA GLY A 350 25.30 -10.48 17.07
C GLY A 350 24.19 -9.56 16.54
N GLY A 351 23.87 -9.62 15.24
CA GLY A 351 22.88 -8.76 14.57
C GLY A 351 21.64 -9.50 14.09
N SER A 352 20.57 -8.79 13.73
CA SER A 352 19.41 -9.37 13.05
C SER A 352 19.76 -9.83 11.64
N ARG A 353 18.99 -10.79 11.08
CA ARG A 353 19.14 -11.20 9.68
C ARG A 353 17.79 -11.39 9.00
N PHE A 354 17.66 -10.82 7.81
CA PHE A 354 16.67 -11.20 6.81
C PHE A 354 17.39 -11.87 5.64
N ALA A 355 16.98 -13.07 5.25
CA ALA A 355 17.67 -13.81 4.19
C ALA A 355 16.73 -14.72 3.39
N ILE A 356 17.11 -14.91 2.12
CA ILE A 356 16.51 -15.88 1.20
C ILE A 356 17.60 -16.77 0.60
N THR A 357 17.29 -18.05 0.38
CA THR A 357 18.20 -18.96 -0.32
C THR A 357 17.47 -20.10 -1.02
N THR A 358 18.08 -20.61 -2.10
CA THR A 358 17.76 -21.90 -2.73
C THR A 358 18.93 -22.90 -2.66
N GLY A 359 20.02 -22.54 -1.95
CA GLY A 359 21.24 -23.34 -1.80
C GLY A 359 21.70 -23.56 -0.34
N GLY A 360 20.88 -23.19 0.65
CA GLY A 360 21.19 -23.27 2.08
C GLY A 360 22.09 -22.16 2.60
N GLY A 361 22.51 -22.27 3.87
CA GLY A 361 23.11 -21.16 4.64
C GLY A 361 24.31 -20.46 3.99
N SER A 362 25.17 -21.19 3.27
CA SER A 362 26.33 -20.60 2.56
C SER A 362 25.93 -19.79 1.33
N GLY A 363 24.74 -20.03 0.78
CA GLY A 363 24.17 -19.35 -0.39
C GLY A 363 23.08 -18.34 -0.05
N GLU A 364 22.99 -17.88 1.21
CA GLU A 364 22.05 -16.84 1.61
C GLU A 364 22.37 -15.50 0.95
N GLN A 365 21.39 -14.96 0.22
CA GLN A 365 21.30 -13.54 -0.10
C GLN A 365 20.58 -12.85 1.06
N LYS A 366 21.25 -11.87 1.69
CA LYS A 366 20.88 -11.43 3.05
C LYS A 366 21.12 -9.96 3.30
N ALA A 367 20.29 -9.39 4.15
CA ALA A 367 20.49 -8.11 4.81
C ALA A 367 20.71 -8.37 6.31
N ASP A 368 21.92 -8.07 6.78
CA ASP A 368 22.30 -8.14 8.19
C ASP A 368 22.17 -6.76 8.83
N GLY A 369 21.56 -6.68 10.00
CA GLY A 369 21.30 -5.44 10.73
C GLY A 369 21.80 -5.51 12.18
N VAL A 370 21.49 -4.48 12.97
CA VAL A 370 21.70 -4.52 14.43
C VAL A 370 20.78 -5.55 15.09
N SER A 371 21.09 -6.01 16.30
CA SER A 371 20.16 -6.84 17.06
C SER A 371 18.85 -6.09 17.29
N PHE A 372 17.72 -6.81 17.26
CA PHE A 372 16.43 -6.21 17.60
C PHE A 372 16.32 -5.85 19.09
N GLY A 373 17.18 -6.41 19.96
CA GLY A 373 17.13 -6.18 21.40
C GLY A 373 15.94 -6.84 22.08
N THR A 374 15.91 -6.82 23.41
CA THR A 374 14.81 -7.38 24.20
C THR A 374 13.68 -6.38 24.40
N GLY A 375 12.45 -6.87 24.56
CA GLY A 375 11.28 -6.05 24.82
C GLY A 375 10.41 -5.82 23.58
N PRO A 376 9.37 -4.98 23.69
CA PRO A 376 8.44 -4.71 22.61
C PRO A 376 9.13 -4.05 21.40
N ILE A 377 8.92 -4.63 20.24
CA ILE A 377 9.45 -4.19 18.95
C ILE A 377 8.35 -4.22 17.89
N HIS A 378 8.52 -3.38 16.89
CA HIS A 378 7.95 -3.58 15.56
C HIS A 378 9.08 -3.85 14.60
N TYR A 379 8.96 -4.88 13.77
CA TYR A 379 9.90 -5.15 12.71
C TYR A 379 9.17 -5.19 11.37
N ALA A 380 9.87 -4.78 10.31
CA ALA A 380 9.44 -5.04 8.95
C ALA A 380 10.65 -5.43 8.10
N VAL A 381 10.47 -6.35 7.16
CA VAL A 381 11.48 -6.72 6.18
C VAL A 381 10.87 -6.69 4.80
N THR A 382 11.59 -6.10 3.84
CA THR A 382 11.10 -5.96 2.46
C THR A 382 12.07 -6.64 1.51
N LEU A 383 11.56 -7.32 0.49
CA LEU A 383 12.31 -7.75 -0.69
C LEU A 383 11.63 -7.15 -1.91
N ASP A 384 12.36 -6.32 -2.64
CA ASP A 384 11.92 -5.63 -3.84
C ASP A 384 12.62 -6.21 -5.07
N ASP A 385 11.84 -6.91 -5.89
CA ASP A 385 12.31 -7.53 -7.14
C ASP A 385 12.69 -6.50 -8.20
N ALA A 386 11.99 -5.37 -8.26
CA ALA A 386 12.25 -4.36 -9.28
C ALA A 386 13.65 -3.75 -9.12
N THR A 387 14.21 -3.79 -7.90
CA THR A 387 15.50 -3.19 -7.55
C THR A 387 16.51 -4.19 -6.98
N ASP A 388 16.21 -5.49 -6.98
CA ASP A 388 17.01 -6.55 -6.33
C ASP A 388 17.47 -6.15 -4.91
N THR A 389 16.57 -5.53 -4.12
CA THR A 389 16.92 -4.91 -2.84
C THR A 389 16.14 -5.50 -1.67
N ALA A 390 16.87 -6.00 -0.67
CA ALA A 390 16.32 -6.39 0.63
C ALA A 390 16.57 -5.30 1.68
N ARG A 391 15.58 -5.04 2.54
CA ARG A 391 15.67 -4.05 3.63
C ARG A 391 15.15 -4.60 4.93
N VAL A 392 15.73 -4.14 6.04
CA VAL A 392 15.30 -4.47 7.40
C VAL A 392 14.98 -3.19 8.15
N TYR A 393 13.81 -3.16 8.78
CA TYR A 393 13.32 -2.05 9.57
C TYR A 393 13.07 -2.52 11.01
N LEU A 394 13.43 -1.68 11.97
CA LEU A 394 13.17 -1.87 13.39
C LEU A 394 12.54 -0.59 13.93
N ASN A 395 11.38 -0.73 14.58
CA ASN A 395 10.57 0.36 15.12
C ASN A 395 10.28 1.47 14.10
N GLY A 396 10.00 1.07 12.85
CA GLY A 396 9.69 1.99 11.75
C GLY A 396 10.94 2.58 11.07
N ARG A 397 12.13 2.35 11.61
CA ARG A 397 13.40 2.87 11.07
C ARG A 397 14.12 1.83 10.22
N LEU A 398 14.59 2.21 9.04
CA LEU A 398 15.49 1.40 8.23
C LEU A 398 16.83 1.19 8.96
N ILE A 399 17.22 -0.06 9.20
CA ILE A 399 18.46 -0.42 9.90
C ILE A 399 19.42 -1.25 9.04
N SER A 400 18.99 -1.77 7.89
CA SER A 400 19.85 -2.47 6.94
C SER A 400 19.26 -2.44 5.53
N THR A 401 20.15 -2.37 4.53
CA THR A 401 19.85 -2.48 3.10
C THR A 401 20.89 -3.39 2.46
N ALA A 402 20.44 -4.35 1.65
CA ALA A 402 21.30 -5.18 0.82
C ALA A 402 20.81 -5.14 -0.63
N THR A 403 21.70 -4.81 -1.56
CA THR A 403 21.46 -4.82 -3.01
C THR A 403 21.99 -6.10 -3.65
N GLY A 404 21.48 -6.48 -4.81
CA GLY A 404 21.89 -7.70 -5.51
C GLY A 404 21.26 -8.96 -4.93
N VAL A 405 20.11 -8.81 -4.24
CA VAL A 405 19.26 -9.92 -3.79
C VAL A 405 18.35 -10.29 -4.95
N THR A 406 18.84 -11.15 -5.83
CA THR A 406 18.18 -11.59 -7.07
C THR A 406 17.21 -12.75 -6.90
N LEU A 407 17.22 -13.42 -5.74
CA LEU A 407 16.24 -14.45 -5.40
C LEU A 407 14.94 -13.79 -4.94
N LYS A 408 13.83 -14.30 -5.44
CA LYS A 408 12.46 -13.84 -5.14
C LYS A 408 11.74 -14.88 -4.27
N PRO A 409 10.67 -14.54 -3.53
CA PRO A 409 9.86 -15.53 -2.84
C PRO A 409 9.37 -16.66 -3.78
N SER A 410 9.00 -16.33 -5.02
CA SER A 410 8.64 -17.28 -6.08
C SER A 410 9.76 -18.26 -6.44
N SER A 411 11.03 -17.92 -6.19
CA SER A 411 12.18 -18.81 -6.40
C SER A 411 12.20 -20.01 -5.46
N LEU A 412 11.46 -19.97 -4.34
CA LEU A 412 11.34 -21.08 -3.40
C LEU A 412 10.34 -22.16 -3.88
N GLY A 413 9.51 -21.86 -4.88
CA GLY A 413 8.37 -22.69 -5.25
C GLY A 413 7.35 -22.80 -4.12
N ALA A 414 6.38 -23.73 -4.25
CA ALA A 414 5.38 -23.96 -3.21
C ALA A 414 6.05 -24.46 -1.91
N THR A 415 6.01 -23.65 -0.86
CA THR A 415 6.68 -23.97 0.42
C THR A 415 5.80 -24.85 1.31
N VAL A 416 6.38 -25.86 1.96
CA VAL A 416 5.65 -26.81 2.82
C VAL A 416 5.88 -26.60 4.32
N ASN A 417 6.92 -25.87 4.69
CA ASN A 417 7.27 -25.56 6.08
C ASN A 417 7.21 -24.04 6.27
N ASN A 418 6.12 -23.56 6.87
CA ASN A 418 5.89 -22.12 7.05
C ASN A 418 5.51 -21.88 8.49
N TRP A 419 6.38 -21.19 9.23
CA TRP A 419 6.23 -21.06 10.67
C TRP A 419 6.45 -19.65 11.19
N LEU A 420 5.69 -19.32 12.23
CA LEU A 420 6.06 -18.29 13.19
C LEU A 420 6.71 -18.98 14.40
N GLY A 421 7.85 -18.46 14.85
CA GLY A 421 8.52 -18.93 16.06
C GLY A 421 9.39 -20.19 15.92
N ARG A 422 9.63 -20.70 14.70
CA ARG A 422 10.37 -21.94 14.45
C ARG A 422 11.28 -21.83 13.22
N SER A 423 12.45 -22.47 13.29
CA SER A 423 13.43 -22.55 12.20
C SER A 423 13.29 -23.80 11.34
N GLN A 424 13.70 -23.70 10.08
CA GLN A 424 13.96 -24.86 9.21
C GLN A 424 15.08 -25.77 9.76
N TYR A 425 16.01 -25.21 10.53
CA TYR A 425 17.08 -25.96 11.18
C TYR A 425 16.63 -26.46 12.54
N SER A 426 16.57 -27.77 12.73
CA SER A 426 16.14 -28.40 13.99
C SER A 426 17.05 -28.13 15.18
N ALA A 427 18.29 -27.69 14.94
CA ALA A 427 19.24 -27.31 15.99
C ALA A 427 19.03 -25.88 16.50
N ASP A 428 18.32 -25.04 15.75
CA ASP A 428 18.03 -23.67 16.16
C ASP A 428 16.93 -23.67 17.26
N PRO A 429 17.05 -22.80 18.27
CA PRO A 429 16.05 -22.67 19.32
C PRO A 429 14.72 -22.12 18.78
N TYR A 430 13.61 -22.54 19.38
CA TYR A 430 12.30 -21.90 19.18
C TYR A 430 12.30 -20.47 19.72
N TYR A 431 11.46 -19.62 19.14
CA TYR A 431 11.27 -18.26 19.61
C TYR A 431 10.74 -18.23 21.05
N ASN A 432 11.28 -17.31 21.84
CA ASN A 432 10.84 -17.06 23.21
C ASN A 432 10.40 -15.61 23.35
N GLY A 433 9.12 -15.38 23.58
CA GLY A 433 8.56 -14.04 23.50
C GLY A 433 7.06 -14.01 23.29
N THR A 434 6.54 -12.87 22.85
CA THR A 434 5.14 -12.72 22.43
C THR A 434 5.04 -12.10 21.04
N MET A 435 3.94 -12.34 20.32
CA MET A 435 3.58 -11.59 19.12
C MET A 435 2.17 -11.06 19.27
N ASP A 436 2.01 -9.76 19.06
CA ASP A 436 0.74 -9.05 19.05
C ASP A 436 0.08 -9.19 17.68
N GLU A 437 0.86 -9.00 16.60
CA GLU A 437 0.34 -9.13 15.25
C GLU A 437 1.43 -9.49 14.24
N PHE A 438 1.05 -10.25 13.20
CA PHE A 438 1.89 -10.59 12.06
C PHE A 438 1.17 -10.31 10.74
N ARG A 439 1.86 -9.67 9.79
CA ARG A 439 1.30 -9.30 8.47
C ARG A 439 2.26 -9.66 7.34
N ILE A 440 1.68 -9.98 6.18
CA ILE A 440 2.41 -10.14 4.91
C ILE A 440 1.77 -9.25 3.86
N TYR A 441 2.60 -8.57 3.06
CA TYR A 441 2.19 -7.78 1.90
C TYR A 441 2.81 -8.35 0.62
N SER A 442 2.09 -8.24 -0.49
CA SER A 442 2.52 -8.72 -1.81
C SER A 442 3.57 -7.86 -2.52
N ARG A 443 4.12 -6.84 -1.85
CA ARG A 443 5.19 -5.97 -2.37
C ARG A 443 6.19 -5.58 -1.30
N ALA A 444 7.25 -4.88 -1.70
CA ALA A 444 8.05 -4.08 -0.79
C ALA A 444 7.34 -2.76 -0.40
N LEU A 445 7.05 -2.58 0.88
CA LEU A 445 6.61 -1.31 1.44
C LEU A 445 7.75 -0.29 1.40
N THR A 446 7.42 0.98 1.20
CA THR A 446 8.38 2.07 1.34
C THR A 446 8.69 2.35 2.81
N ALA A 447 9.78 3.06 3.08
CA ALA A 447 10.11 3.46 4.45
C ALA A 447 8.99 4.28 5.12
N THR A 448 8.32 5.14 4.35
CA THR A 448 7.18 5.93 4.84
C THR A 448 6.02 5.04 5.27
N GLU A 449 5.67 4.04 4.46
CA GLU A 449 4.56 3.13 4.77
C GLU A 449 4.87 2.20 5.95
N VAL A 450 6.12 1.74 6.07
CA VAL A 450 6.57 0.98 7.25
C VAL A 450 6.53 1.84 8.51
N GLY A 451 6.93 3.11 8.40
CA GLY A 451 6.78 4.10 9.47
C GLY A 451 5.32 4.30 9.85
N GLN A 452 4.44 4.50 8.88
CA GLN A 452 2.99 4.65 9.13
C GLN A 452 2.37 3.40 9.75
N SER A 453 2.76 2.21 9.28
CA SER A 453 2.34 0.94 9.84
C SER A 453 2.75 0.83 11.30
N ARG A 454 4.03 1.14 11.61
CA ARG A 454 4.56 1.23 12.98
C ARG A 454 3.68 2.11 13.86
N LEU A 455 3.34 3.32 13.39
CA LEU A 455 2.59 4.31 14.15
C LEU A 455 1.12 3.87 14.37
N ALA A 456 0.53 3.18 13.39
CA ALA A 456 -0.82 2.64 13.50
C ALA A 456 -0.92 1.52 14.56
N GLY A 457 0.18 0.81 14.79
CA GLY A 457 0.25 -0.28 15.74
C GLY A 457 -0.38 -1.59 15.24
N PRO A 458 -0.42 -2.63 16.09
CA PRO A 458 -0.90 -3.95 15.71
C PRO A 458 -2.41 -3.95 15.38
N ASP A 459 -3.25 -3.22 16.10
CA ASP A 459 -4.71 -3.38 15.95
C ASP A 459 -5.34 -2.57 14.80
N ASN A 460 -4.68 -1.52 14.31
CA ASN A 460 -5.29 -0.58 13.35
C ASN A 460 -4.81 -0.81 11.91
N PHE A 461 -5.78 -0.89 10.99
CA PHE A 461 -5.56 -0.82 9.55
C PHE A 461 -6.15 0.50 9.02
N ASN A 462 -5.28 1.39 8.56
CA ASN A 462 -5.68 2.70 8.07
C ASN A 462 -6.26 2.64 6.65
N VAL A 463 -7.51 2.19 6.45
CA VAL A 463 -8.27 2.53 5.21
C VAL A 463 -8.96 3.89 5.34
N ALA A 464 -9.36 4.26 6.55
CA ALA A 464 -9.92 5.58 6.83
C ALA A 464 -8.84 6.67 6.96
N ASN A 465 -7.58 6.28 7.15
CA ASN A 465 -6.46 7.18 7.40
C ASN A 465 -5.45 7.24 6.24
N GLN A 466 -5.58 6.39 5.21
CA GLN A 466 -4.79 6.59 3.97
C GLN A 466 -5.27 7.79 3.15
N ALA A 467 -6.54 8.20 3.32
CA ALA A 467 -7.04 9.48 2.79
C ALA A 467 -6.84 10.66 3.77
N LEU A 468 -6.68 10.40 5.07
CA LEU A 468 -6.56 11.45 6.10
C LEU A 468 -5.10 11.82 6.43
N LEU A 469 -4.15 10.90 6.27
CA LEU A 469 -2.71 11.10 6.45
C LEU A 469 -1.97 11.38 5.13
N GLY A 470 -2.68 11.37 4.00
CA GLY A 470 -2.15 11.80 2.70
C GLY A 470 -1.91 13.31 2.60
N LEU A 471 -2.30 14.08 3.62
CA LEU A 471 -1.96 15.48 3.81
C LEU A 471 -1.67 15.69 5.31
N GLY A 472 -0.55 15.21 5.83
CA GLY A 472 -0.03 15.78 7.07
C GLY A 472 -0.01 17.30 6.92
N GLU A 473 -0.68 18.02 7.82
CA GLU A 473 -0.68 19.48 7.76
C GLU A 473 0.66 19.94 8.32
N PHE A 474 1.42 20.64 7.49
CA PHE A 474 2.63 21.30 7.96
C PHE A 474 2.26 22.60 8.66
N HIS A 475 2.77 22.76 9.87
CA HIS A 475 2.70 23.96 10.68
C HIS A 475 4.12 24.55 10.79
N PRO A 476 4.56 25.39 9.83
CA PRO A 476 5.82 26.10 9.94
C PRO A 476 5.82 27.03 11.14
N VAL A 477 6.90 27.02 11.92
CA VAL A 477 7.00 27.81 13.16
C VAL A 477 8.00 28.94 12.97
N ASN A 478 7.51 30.17 13.06
CA ASN A 478 8.37 31.36 12.99
C ASN A 478 9.18 31.53 14.29
N LEU A 479 10.48 31.32 14.22
CA LEU A 479 11.35 31.38 15.40
C LEU A 479 11.41 32.76 16.07
N ALA A 480 11.01 33.85 15.39
CA ALA A 480 11.01 35.21 15.95
C ALA A 480 10.25 35.31 17.28
N GLN A 481 9.24 34.46 17.48
CA GLN A 481 8.45 34.39 18.72
C GLN A 481 9.25 33.91 19.95
N ALA A 482 10.33 33.15 19.74
CA ALA A 482 11.13 32.55 20.82
C ALA A 482 12.38 33.38 21.19
N VAL A 483 12.83 34.26 20.29
CA VAL A 483 14.17 34.90 20.33
C VAL A 483 14.13 36.43 20.53
N GLY A 484 12.96 37.08 20.43
CA GLY A 484 12.83 38.54 20.56
C GLY A 484 13.56 39.33 19.45
N THR A 485 13.73 40.65 19.62
CA THR A 485 14.24 41.54 18.56
C THR A 485 15.77 41.59 18.39
N ALA A 486 16.55 40.92 19.25
CA ALA A 486 18.01 41.17 19.36
C ALA A 486 18.92 39.92 19.51
N LYS A 487 18.38 38.70 19.61
CA LYS A 487 19.17 37.48 19.90
C LYS A 487 19.37 36.53 18.71
N ILE A 488 19.07 37.01 17.51
CA ILE A 488 19.24 36.28 16.25
C ILE A 488 20.58 36.74 15.65
N ASN A 489 21.45 35.83 15.19
CA ASN A 489 22.84 36.16 14.84
C ASN A 489 22.98 37.06 13.58
N TYR A 490 23.99 37.94 13.63
CA TYR A 490 24.27 39.11 12.79
C TYR A 490 25.11 38.84 11.54
N ASP A 491 25.38 37.58 11.22
CA ASP A 491 26.17 37.26 10.03
C ASP A 491 25.84 35.86 9.52
N GLN A 492 25.32 35.88 8.29
CA GLN A 492 25.28 34.80 7.31
C GLN A 492 24.16 33.77 7.44
N PRO A 493 23.28 33.73 6.43
CA PRO A 493 22.62 32.49 6.10
C PRO A 493 22.56 32.21 4.60
N VAL A 494 22.66 30.92 4.29
CA VAL A 494 22.32 30.34 2.98
C VAL A 494 20.81 30.52 2.66
N LEU A 495 20.01 30.99 3.63
CA LEU A 495 18.56 31.13 3.60
C LEU A 495 18.09 32.58 3.67
N VAL A 496 17.13 32.94 2.81
CA VAL A 496 16.40 34.22 2.88
C VAL A 496 15.24 34.07 3.86
N GLY A 497 14.94 35.14 4.61
CA GLY A 497 13.80 35.18 5.52
C GLY A 497 12.44 35.03 4.83
N GLY A 498 11.44 34.61 5.60
CA GLY A 498 10.09 34.33 5.16
C GLY A 498 9.87 32.87 4.74
N ALA A 499 8.77 32.62 4.01
CA ALA A 499 8.37 31.29 3.60
C ALA A 499 9.39 30.65 2.64
N GLN A 500 9.88 29.48 2.99
CA GLN A 500 10.79 28.66 2.19
C GLN A 500 10.26 27.23 2.09
N VAL A 501 10.52 26.54 0.99
CA VAL A 501 10.22 25.10 0.86
C VAL A 501 11.53 24.40 0.56
N LEU A 502 11.93 23.48 1.45
CA LEU A 502 13.17 22.72 1.32
C LEU A 502 12.81 21.25 1.15
N GLY A 503 13.10 20.71 -0.04
CA GLY A 503 12.51 19.43 -0.46
C GLY A 503 10.99 19.58 -0.60
N THR A 504 10.24 18.88 0.27
CA THR A 504 8.77 18.94 0.34
C THR A 504 8.26 19.63 1.61
N VAL A 505 9.15 20.10 2.48
CA VAL A 505 8.78 20.64 3.80
C VAL A 505 8.77 22.17 3.75
N PRO A 506 7.64 22.84 4.07
CA PRO A 506 7.58 24.29 4.18
C PRO A 506 8.15 24.75 5.52
N PHE A 507 8.87 25.86 5.53
CA PHE A 507 9.41 26.54 6.71
C PHE A 507 9.04 28.02 6.66
N ASP A 508 8.79 28.64 7.83
CA ASP A 508 8.67 30.09 7.97
C ASP A 508 9.94 30.61 8.67
N ILE A 509 10.92 31.00 7.85
CA ILE A 509 12.23 31.41 8.32
C ILE A 509 12.13 32.82 8.92
N ALA A 510 12.61 32.99 10.15
CA ALA A 510 12.58 34.30 10.81
C ALA A 510 13.34 35.36 9.98
N ASP A 511 12.86 36.60 10.01
CA ASP A 511 13.60 37.77 9.51
C ASP A 511 13.45 38.91 10.50
N VAL A 512 14.42 39.03 11.40
CA VAL A 512 14.47 40.11 12.38
C VAL A 512 15.71 40.94 12.10
N ASN A 513 15.54 41.99 11.28
CA ASN A 513 16.61 42.88 10.83
C ASN A 513 17.74 42.14 10.06
N GLY A 514 17.39 41.15 9.22
CA GLY A 514 18.36 40.37 8.44
C GLY A 514 18.89 39.13 9.15
N ASN A 515 18.41 38.85 10.36
CA ASN A 515 18.80 37.68 11.14
C ASN A 515 17.71 36.62 11.07
N ASN A 516 18.09 35.35 10.88
CA ASN A 516 17.14 34.27 10.56
C ASN A 516 17.30 32.96 11.34
N GLY A 517 18.06 32.96 12.43
CA GLY A 517 18.23 31.80 13.29
C GLY A 517 18.85 32.11 14.64
N TRP A 518 18.60 31.26 15.62
CA TRP A 518 19.22 31.34 16.93
C TRP A 518 20.56 30.63 16.94
N ASN A 519 21.52 31.21 17.66
CA ASN A 519 22.84 30.64 17.83
C ASN A 519 23.21 30.66 19.32
N SER A 520 23.44 29.48 19.89
CA SER A 520 23.84 29.28 21.29
C SER A 520 25.11 30.07 21.68
N TYR A 521 26.01 30.36 20.74
CA TYR A 521 27.21 31.16 20.98
C TYR A 521 26.89 32.63 21.25
N VAL A 522 25.96 33.18 20.48
CA VAL A 522 25.59 34.61 20.52
C VAL A 522 24.67 34.90 21.70
N ASP A 523 23.83 33.94 22.08
CA ASP A 523 22.87 34.10 23.16
C ASP A 523 23.51 34.30 24.55
N GLY A 524 24.73 33.79 24.77
CA GLY A 524 25.35 33.79 26.10
C GLY A 524 26.86 34.02 26.17
N GLY A 525 27.54 34.30 25.08
CA GLY A 525 29.00 34.55 25.06
C GLY A 525 29.85 33.27 25.14
N ASP A 526 31.13 33.42 25.52
CA ASP A 526 32.16 32.37 25.43
C ASP A 526 32.22 31.38 26.63
N GLY A 527 31.34 31.53 27.62
CA GLY A 527 31.30 30.68 28.83
C GLY A 527 30.78 29.26 28.60
N SER A 528 30.97 28.37 29.59
CA SER A 528 30.61 26.93 29.55
C SER A 528 29.18 26.62 30.00
N ASP A 529 28.29 27.61 30.08
CA ASP A 529 26.92 27.39 30.57
C ASP A 529 26.06 26.68 29.52
N VAL A 530 25.12 25.85 29.99
CA VAL A 530 24.06 25.28 29.16
C VAL A 530 23.24 26.41 28.54
N ARG A 531 22.98 26.31 27.24
CA ARG A 531 22.15 27.25 26.48
C ARG A 531 20.93 26.52 25.97
N SER A 532 19.78 27.18 26.01
CA SER A 532 18.55 26.58 25.52
C SER A 532 17.68 27.63 24.85
N LEU A 533 17.03 27.21 23.76
CA LEU A 533 15.95 27.95 23.13
C LEU A 533 14.69 27.11 23.17
N THR A 534 13.72 27.53 23.97
CA THR A 534 12.37 26.94 23.98
C THR A 534 11.50 27.67 22.97
N ILE A 535 11.04 26.94 21.97
CA ILE A 535 10.19 27.43 20.89
C ILE A 535 8.77 26.99 21.18
N PRO A 536 7.82 27.91 21.43
CA PRO A 536 6.41 27.55 21.55
C PRO A 536 5.90 27.04 20.20
N VAL A 537 5.08 26.00 20.21
CA VAL A 537 4.54 25.35 19.00
C VAL A 537 3.02 25.33 19.05
N ASN A 538 2.45 24.71 20.09
CA ASN A 538 1.00 24.54 20.28
C ASN A 538 0.30 23.90 19.08
N VAL A 539 0.77 22.72 18.67
CA VAL A 539 0.19 21.94 17.57
C VAL A 539 -0.37 20.63 18.12
N ASP A 540 -1.66 20.41 17.89
CA ASP A 540 -2.35 19.18 18.26
C ASP A 540 -1.97 18.05 17.32
N HIS A 541 -2.00 16.81 17.80
CA HIS A 541 -1.83 15.61 16.98
C HIS A 541 -0.50 15.57 16.18
N ALA A 542 0.55 16.16 16.74
CA ALA A 542 1.88 16.19 16.13
C ALA A 542 2.47 14.77 16.08
N PHE A 543 3.01 14.39 14.93
CA PHE A 543 3.67 13.09 14.74
C PHE A 543 5.10 13.19 14.20
N ALA A 544 5.49 14.34 13.66
CA ALA A 544 6.88 14.59 13.28
C ALA A 544 7.23 16.07 13.43
N VAL A 545 8.52 16.34 13.60
CA VAL A 545 9.09 17.68 13.62
C VAL A 545 10.33 17.70 12.74
N ASP A 546 10.33 18.56 11.73
CA ASP A 546 11.48 18.81 10.86
C ASP A 546 12.19 20.08 11.34
N VAL A 547 13.51 20.00 11.52
CA VAL A 547 14.30 21.08 12.10
C VAL A 547 15.52 21.37 11.22
N LEU A 548 15.75 22.64 10.92
CA LEU A 548 16.95 23.12 10.25
C LEU A 548 17.96 23.55 11.30
N LEU A 549 18.94 22.70 11.57
CA LEU A 549 19.93 22.93 12.62
C LEU A 549 21.31 22.42 12.24
N GLY A 550 22.30 22.80 13.04
CA GLY A 550 23.66 22.33 12.88
C GLY A 550 24.57 22.86 13.98
N THR A 551 25.87 22.76 13.76
CA THR A 551 26.90 23.20 14.71
C THR A 551 27.92 24.12 14.07
N TYR A 552 28.62 24.95 14.84
CA TYR A 552 29.79 25.71 14.36
C TYR A 552 31.11 24.97 14.59
N TRP A 553 31.16 24.18 15.67
CA TRP A 553 32.29 23.34 16.05
C TRP A 553 31.70 22.08 16.68
N GLY A 554 31.12 21.15 15.93
CA GLY A 554 30.42 19.99 16.48
C GLY A 554 31.36 18.86 16.88
N GLU A 555 31.28 18.36 18.10
CA GLU A 555 31.98 17.13 18.50
C GLU A 555 31.54 15.95 17.62
N GLN A 556 32.45 15.00 17.37
CA GLN A 556 32.11 13.79 16.62
C GLN A 556 31.27 12.80 17.48
N ALA A 557 30.65 11.81 16.83
CA ALA A 557 29.74 10.85 17.46
C ALA A 557 30.28 10.25 18.78
N GLY A 558 29.44 10.22 19.82
CA GLY A 558 29.77 9.70 21.16
C GLY A 558 30.09 10.78 22.20
N GLY A 559 30.00 12.07 21.85
CA GLY A 559 30.21 13.22 22.74
C GLY A 559 28.97 14.11 22.92
N THR A 560 27.76 13.54 22.96
CA THR A 560 26.47 14.26 22.88
C THR A 560 26.40 15.45 23.84
N ARG A 561 26.32 16.64 23.27
CA ARG A 561 26.22 17.92 24.00
C ARG A 561 25.03 18.75 23.51
N ALA A 562 24.13 18.20 22.71
CA ALA A 562 22.89 18.86 22.34
C ALA A 562 21.72 17.87 22.33
N SER A 563 20.53 18.38 22.62
CA SER A 563 19.28 17.62 22.54
C SER A 563 18.13 18.49 22.07
N LEU A 564 17.14 17.84 21.42
CA LEU A 564 15.81 18.40 21.24
C LEU A 564 14.91 17.84 22.33
N ILE A 565 14.28 18.71 23.09
CA ILE A 565 13.33 18.35 24.15
C ILE A 565 11.95 18.77 23.70
N PHE A 566 11.07 17.81 23.48
CA PHE A 566 9.67 18.04 23.15
C PHE A 566 8.87 18.03 24.45
N GLU A 567 8.00 19.02 24.62
CA GLU A 567 7.10 19.12 25.77
C GLU A 567 5.65 19.16 25.27
N ALA A 568 4.82 18.24 25.78
CA ALA A 568 3.39 18.24 25.55
C ALA A 568 2.67 19.14 26.58
N GLN A 569 1.46 19.62 26.26
CA GLN A 569 0.67 20.47 27.17
C GLN A 569 0.31 19.77 28.50
N ASP A 570 0.33 18.44 28.55
CA ASP A 570 0.12 17.65 29.77
C ASP A 570 1.39 17.51 30.64
N GLY A 571 2.52 18.10 30.22
CA GLY A 571 3.81 18.04 30.88
C GLY A 571 4.68 16.84 30.50
N THR A 572 4.26 16.01 29.54
CA THR A 572 5.08 14.90 29.03
C THR A 572 6.32 15.44 28.31
N LEU A 573 7.49 14.90 28.64
CA LEU A 573 8.77 15.27 28.02
C LEU A 573 9.35 14.12 27.20
N LEU A 574 9.89 14.43 26.03
CA LEU A 574 10.72 13.55 25.21
C LEU A 574 12.04 14.26 24.90
N GLU A 575 13.16 13.74 25.39
CA GLU A 575 14.49 14.24 25.04
C GLU A 575 15.11 13.36 23.96
N VAL A 576 15.52 13.98 22.85
CA VAL A 576 16.18 13.35 21.72
C VAL A 576 17.63 13.86 21.65
N PRO A 577 18.63 13.03 21.96
CA PRO A 577 20.04 13.41 21.82
C PRO A 577 20.41 13.64 20.36
N LEU A 578 21.31 14.60 20.12
CA LEU A 578 21.80 14.94 18.80
C LEU A 578 23.32 14.71 18.72
N ASP A 579 23.74 13.74 17.91
CA ASP A 579 25.15 13.39 17.75
C ASP A 579 25.77 14.04 16.51
N GLY A 580 26.99 14.56 16.65
CA GLY A 580 27.75 15.03 15.49
C GLY A 580 28.18 13.88 14.58
N ASN A 581 28.24 14.14 13.28
CA ASN A 581 28.34 13.14 12.22
C ASN A 581 27.10 12.22 12.05
N SER A 582 25.99 12.52 12.73
CA SER A 582 24.71 11.83 12.55
C SER A 582 23.56 12.83 12.39
N GLU A 583 23.08 13.43 13.48
CA GLU A 583 22.01 14.44 13.52
C GLU A 583 22.54 15.87 13.35
N LEU A 584 23.83 16.07 13.65
CA LEU A 584 24.50 17.36 13.57
C LEU A 584 25.70 17.30 12.62
N ARG A 585 25.80 18.34 11.79
CA ARG A 585 26.97 18.64 10.98
C ARG A 585 27.39 20.09 11.17
N ASP A 586 28.66 20.35 10.94
CA ASP A 586 29.22 21.70 10.97
C ASP A 586 28.67 22.54 9.82
N TYR A 587 28.27 23.75 10.16
CA TYR A 587 27.86 24.79 9.23
C TYR A 587 28.96 25.05 8.19
N GLN A 588 30.21 25.23 8.64
CA GLN A 588 31.35 25.35 7.75
C GLN A 588 32.04 24.00 7.56
N GLN A 589 32.33 23.64 6.31
CA GLN A 589 33.17 22.48 6.00
C GLN A 589 34.54 22.63 6.67
N GLY A 590 34.86 21.74 7.61
CA GLY A 590 35.98 21.89 8.54
C GLY A 590 36.51 20.57 9.09
N SER A 591 36.97 20.54 10.34
CA SER A 591 37.68 19.36 10.91
C SER A 591 36.89 18.56 11.96
N PHE A 592 35.68 18.98 12.37
CA PHE A 592 34.96 18.33 13.47
C PHE A 592 33.84 17.41 12.96
N ALA A 593 32.59 17.89 12.87
CA ALA A 593 31.44 17.12 12.38
C ALA A 593 31.15 17.43 10.90
N ASN A 594 31.40 16.49 9.99
CA ASN A 594 31.26 16.70 8.54
C ASN A 594 30.37 15.71 7.82
N LEU A 595 29.87 14.70 8.51
CA LEU A 595 28.96 13.70 7.94
C LEU A 595 27.53 13.95 8.43
N ILE A 596 26.58 13.40 7.70
CA ILE A 596 25.17 13.25 8.10
C ILE A 596 24.82 11.78 7.94
N ASN A 597 23.85 11.29 8.71
CA ASN A 597 23.44 9.90 8.61
C ASN A 597 22.68 9.56 7.30
N GLY A 598 22.15 10.56 6.59
CA GLY A 598 21.39 10.36 5.35
C GLY A 598 20.04 9.66 5.53
N ILE A 599 19.62 9.45 6.78
CA ILE A 599 18.41 8.72 7.17
C ILE A 599 17.41 9.70 7.81
N THR A 600 17.74 10.26 8.97
CA THR A 600 16.94 11.31 9.62
C THR A 600 17.44 12.70 9.26
N THR A 601 18.70 12.81 8.85
CA THR A 601 19.35 14.07 8.50
C THR A 601 19.72 14.10 7.04
N THR A 602 19.23 15.11 6.32
CA THR A 602 19.46 15.29 4.89
C THR A 602 20.07 16.66 4.59
N ALA A 603 20.95 16.70 3.60
CA ALA A 603 21.51 17.96 3.14
C ALA A 603 20.48 18.69 2.28
N VAL A 604 19.99 19.83 2.77
CA VAL A 604 18.99 20.63 2.06
C VAL A 604 19.59 21.86 1.42
N LEU A 605 20.70 22.39 1.94
CA LEU A 605 21.34 23.61 1.42
C LEU A 605 22.85 23.59 1.56
N SER A 606 23.53 24.07 0.51
CA SER A 606 24.97 24.33 0.51
C SER A 606 25.31 25.55 -0.34
N SER A 607 26.21 26.40 0.16
CA SER A 607 26.76 27.54 -0.57
C SER A 607 28.25 27.69 -0.24
N GLY A 608 29.11 27.31 -1.18
CA GLY A 608 30.54 27.17 -0.91
C GLY A 608 30.80 26.20 0.24
N ASN A 609 31.47 26.67 1.30
CA ASN A 609 31.75 25.86 2.48
C ASN A 609 30.62 25.85 3.52
N MET A 610 29.55 26.63 3.31
CA MET A 610 28.43 26.78 4.25
C MET A 610 27.33 25.76 3.96
N ARG A 611 26.74 25.17 5.01
CA ARG A 611 25.79 24.05 4.92
C ARG A 611 24.68 24.20 5.97
N VAL A 612 23.46 23.85 5.60
CA VAL A 612 22.34 23.66 6.53
C VAL A 612 21.68 22.32 6.20
N ASP A 613 21.44 21.54 7.22
CA ASP A 613 20.83 20.21 7.14
C ASP A 613 19.43 20.24 7.75
N MET A 614 18.58 19.34 7.25
CA MET A 614 17.26 19.11 7.79
C MET A 614 17.27 17.79 8.54
N THR A 615 16.98 17.86 9.84
CA THR A 615 16.86 16.70 10.72
C THR A 615 15.39 16.49 11.06
N ARG A 616 14.87 15.31 10.70
CA ARG A 616 13.49 14.90 10.98
C ARG A 616 13.43 14.03 12.22
N ILE A 617 12.62 14.46 13.19
CA ILE A 617 12.30 13.70 14.40
C ILE A 617 10.88 13.17 14.30
N VAL A 618 10.73 11.85 14.40
CA VAL A 618 9.42 11.20 14.51
C VAL A 618 9.05 11.10 15.98
N LEU A 619 7.87 11.60 16.35
CA LEU A 619 7.38 11.53 17.71
C LEU A 619 6.77 10.15 17.99
N PRO A 620 6.87 9.62 19.23
CA PRO A 620 6.18 8.41 19.64
C PRO A 620 4.65 8.51 19.49
N ASP A 621 3.98 7.39 19.24
CA ASP A 621 2.54 7.33 18.90
C ASP A 621 1.64 7.99 19.95
N GLU A 622 2.01 7.96 21.23
CA GLU A 622 1.25 8.61 22.29
C GLU A 622 1.15 10.13 22.12
N TRP A 623 1.99 10.74 21.28
CA TRP A 623 1.94 12.17 20.95
C TRP A 623 0.81 12.52 19.99
N LEU A 624 0.25 11.56 19.26
CA LEU A 624 -0.97 11.77 18.46
C LEU A 624 -2.18 12.11 19.34
N ALA A 625 -2.18 11.72 20.61
CA ALA A 625 -3.24 12.07 21.56
C ALA A 625 -2.92 13.34 22.37
N LYS A 626 -1.82 14.03 22.05
CA LYS A 626 -1.29 15.16 22.81
C LYS A 626 -1.21 16.41 21.95
N SER A 627 -1.12 17.54 22.63
CA SER A 627 -0.77 18.84 22.05
C SER A 627 0.72 19.09 22.29
N LEU A 628 1.52 19.20 21.24
CA LEU A 628 2.93 19.59 21.34
C LEU A 628 3.00 21.08 21.73
N ALA A 629 3.35 21.35 22.99
CA ALA A 629 3.39 22.70 23.54
C ALA A 629 4.65 23.45 23.08
N SER A 630 5.82 22.81 23.16
CA SER A 630 7.09 23.42 22.75
C SER A 630 8.16 22.41 22.33
N VAL A 631 9.11 22.91 21.56
CA VAL A 631 10.38 22.22 21.28
C VAL A 631 11.52 23.07 21.82
N THR A 632 12.38 22.48 22.65
CA THR A 632 13.57 23.14 23.19
C THR A 632 14.81 22.56 22.54
N LEU A 633 15.62 23.39 21.88
CA LEU A 633 16.99 23.03 21.54
C LEU A 633 17.87 23.35 22.74
N GLU A 634 18.49 22.34 23.34
CA GLU A 634 19.44 22.50 24.42
C GLU A 634 20.86 22.21 23.94
N ASP A 635 21.81 23.05 24.34
CA ASP A 635 23.24 22.96 24.05
C ASP A 635 24.02 22.99 25.36
N ARG A 636 24.61 21.85 25.71
CA ARG A 636 25.49 21.62 26.87
C ARG A 636 26.97 21.73 26.50
N GLY A 637 27.28 22.26 25.32
CA GLY A 637 28.63 22.48 24.82
C GLY A 637 29.33 23.68 25.45
N GLN A 638 30.52 23.98 24.95
CA GLN A 638 31.26 25.21 25.29
C GLN A 638 31.93 25.83 24.06
N ASN A 639 32.36 27.09 24.15
CA ASN A 639 33.06 27.76 23.06
C ASN A 639 34.30 26.95 22.61
N GLY A 640 34.49 26.83 21.29
CA GLY A 640 35.57 26.02 20.70
C GLY A 640 35.41 24.50 20.82
N VAL A 641 34.29 24.01 21.35
CA VAL A 641 33.99 22.57 21.50
C VAL A 641 32.66 22.16 20.90
N GLN A 642 31.56 22.86 21.25
CA GLN A 642 30.25 22.68 20.63
C GLN A 642 29.39 23.92 20.82
N ARG A 643 28.88 24.42 19.70
CA ARG A 643 27.85 25.45 19.63
C ARG A 643 26.90 25.14 18.50
N THR A 644 25.63 25.02 18.83
CA THR A 644 24.50 24.73 17.94
C THR A 644 23.84 26.00 17.44
N PHE A 645 23.16 25.88 16.30
CA PHE A 645 22.23 26.86 15.80
C PHE A 645 20.97 26.17 15.27
N ILE A 646 19.89 26.94 15.19
CA ILE A 646 18.62 26.54 14.57
C ILE A 646 18.08 27.70 13.75
N THR A 647 17.62 27.43 12.52
CA THR A 647 17.12 28.45 11.58
C THR A 647 15.68 28.21 11.13
N GLY A 648 15.15 27.00 11.31
CA GLY A 648 13.77 26.68 10.97
C GLY A 648 13.26 25.47 11.74
N LEU A 649 11.96 25.46 11.99
CA LEU A 649 11.23 24.36 12.61
C LEU A 649 9.85 24.27 11.96
N THR A 650 9.43 23.06 11.61
CA THR A 650 8.09 22.77 11.09
C THR A 650 7.56 21.53 11.76
N VAL A 651 6.31 21.59 12.22
CA VAL A 651 5.62 20.44 12.80
C VAL A 651 4.68 19.84 11.76
N GLU A 652 4.68 18.53 11.66
CA GLU A 652 3.71 17.79 10.86
C GLU A 652 2.69 17.14 11.79
N ALA A 653 1.42 17.41 11.54
CA ALA A 653 0.31 17.00 12.38
C ALA A 653 -0.88 16.49 11.57
N VAL A 654 -1.79 15.81 12.27
CA VAL A 654 -3.07 15.42 11.68
C VAL A 654 -3.95 16.68 11.54
N PRO A 655 -4.57 16.94 10.37
CA PRO A 655 -5.43 18.11 10.18
C PRO A 655 -6.59 18.18 11.18
N GLU A 656 -6.84 19.37 11.74
CA GLU A 656 -7.96 19.63 12.66
C GLU A 656 -9.33 19.55 11.94
N PRO A 657 -10.43 19.14 12.60
CA PRO A 657 -11.76 19.06 11.99
C PRO A 657 -12.29 20.38 11.41
N ALA A 658 -11.73 21.54 11.81
CA ALA A 658 -12.15 22.85 11.34
C ALA A 658 -11.73 23.15 9.88
N THR A 659 -10.61 22.60 9.39
CA THR A 659 -10.25 22.64 7.96
C THR A 659 -11.16 21.73 7.11
N MET A 660 -11.94 20.83 7.74
CA MET A 660 -12.97 20.03 7.06
C MET A 660 -14.33 20.75 6.87
N ALA A 661 -14.56 21.89 7.53
CA ALA A 661 -15.86 22.58 7.50
C ALA A 661 -16.17 23.26 6.16
N LEU A 662 -15.18 23.45 5.27
CA LEU A 662 -15.42 23.95 3.92
C LEU A 662 -15.83 22.84 2.92
N LEU A 663 -15.69 21.57 3.29
CA LEU A 663 -16.12 20.42 2.48
C LEU A 663 -17.41 19.75 2.99
N ALA A 664 -17.84 20.04 4.22
CA ALA A 664 -19.01 19.42 4.86
C ALA A 664 -20.34 20.20 4.72
N LEU A 665 -20.35 21.36 4.04
CA LEU A 665 -21.58 22.12 3.78
C LEU A 665 -22.42 21.59 2.61
N ALA A 666 -22.08 20.43 2.04
CA ALA A 666 -22.81 19.82 0.92
C ALA A 666 -23.73 18.64 1.31
N THR A 667 -23.79 18.18 2.58
CA THR A 667 -24.49 16.92 2.93
C THR A 667 -25.38 16.95 4.18
N GLY A 668 -25.73 18.11 4.71
CA GLY A 668 -26.50 18.22 5.98
C GLY A 668 -27.88 18.84 5.87
N GLY A 669 -28.84 18.21 5.17
CA GLY A 669 -30.20 18.73 5.14
C GLY A 669 -31.27 17.71 4.74
N LEU A 670 -31.66 16.82 5.66
CA LEU A 670 -33.03 16.36 5.91
C LEU A 670 -33.06 15.13 6.82
N GLY A 671 -33.71 15.25 7.98
CA GLY A 671 -34.05 14.08 8.80
C GLY A 671 -34.56 14.42 10.19
N GLY A 672 -35.81 14.89 10.32
CA GLY A 672 -36.36 15.17 11.65
C GLY A 672 -37.85 15.49 11.72
N TYR A 673 -38.72 14.75 11.00
CA TYR A 673 -40.17 14.77 11.27
C TYR A 673 -40.61 13.43 11.86
N ILE A 674 -40.64 13.34 13.18
CA ILE A 674 -41.44 12.33 13.91
C ILE A 674 -42.56 13.07 14.64
N ARG A 675 -43.78 13.01 14.07
CA ARG A 675 -45.01 13.46 14.73
C ARG A 675 -45.40 12.46 15.82
N ARG A 676 -45.35 12.86 17.09
CA ARG A 676 -46.20 12.29 18.15
C ARG A 676 -47.54 13.02 18.14
N ARG A 677 -48.63 12.30 17.82
CA ARG A 677 -49.99 12.67 18.21
C ARG A 677 -50.24 12.13 19.63
N ARG A 678 -50.76 12.97 20.53
CA ARG A 678 -51.98 12.65 21.30
C ARG A 678 -52.46 13.86 22.11
N ARG A 679 -53.76 14.13 21.91
CA ARG A 679 -54.73 14.94 22.65
C ARG A 679 -54.56 16.44 22.63
#